data_AF-C8P6J2-F1
#
_entry.id   AF-C8P6J2-F1
#
_cell.length_a   1.000
_cell.length_b   1.000
_cell.length_c   1.000
_cell.angle_alpha   90.00
_cell.angle_beta   90.00
_cell.angle_gamma   90.00
#
_symmetry.space_group_name_H-M   'P 1'
#
loop_
_entity.id
_entity.type
_entity.pdbx_description
1 polymer ?
#
loop_
_entity_poly.entity_id
_entity_poly.type
_entity_poly.pdbx_seq_one_letter_code
_entity_poly.pdbx_strand_id
1 'polypeptide(L)'
;MQPKNYPTSRQPHYALRKLNVGTVSVIIGLSIGILAHPNTAAADSKLASAPQAQTGESQPVSATREQPVANGNNSAVSTPDTNQLSTAATTSQPTSAIAANNVSKLLPYAAQEEQSHYAGLVSTSDKLSQVNLLAAVPLHDNQFVVNPADPSASVNGVLLAFQDGTMEKLGAHLLSPTNQIYKYQLDNGLAYTPTQVSQFSAAQVEDLIKLFQGIDLFSAEMKEHLNVRTDNQVRDLFMTTAFNNTKAELPALIPALLANSTAPGTSSDSAATLEKIKQHRLSIMLGMTYINRLYNISFGEYNILPLMLFRPDFYGANLNALDWLIQLGNLSQEQLKVSNNLSTFNTVLAKSLRVPALIGFLNRNRQMFSPELNNEQWFKDNTGVFIYEVPSKENPNAPVGIFRRLATSKRTRYRSFILPLLNIKNNDMFIIVNMSTITFGLNERYIDQGIKQDPEQYQQKVAAVDTALKSFADHWGEYYDFWYRMTNDQGKQLLVSEDIPVWDSYWIPDKALKQGFRWVGKYDQAVPAIEEFFAPVGDMYQANGSGAYASGSYVHFVVDAAGGTHGTSTLTHEMTHNFDGQIYFNGNGRRQSMGAEAFAMGLLQSAENSQDGDYGFNLVFEFAPNQGRSKNLSPNEFQTPADLQTYMHGVFDVTYLLDYAEAEALLAKSTADKQLAYAQLYYDPAKKSDVITSGIDNATAAKLTSLDSLIDNNIIAKRYYQARDYNKNSYGTISLYSPIYSGAQSEDGSTGTMIFRKTAFELLAEYGWEKGFLPYVSNQYLNDAKKDNATFNDQYIFNKVFNGQYTSFAEFKKAMFQERINKRDLLKPVTIHYNGSDITLKNYQQLSQLMQQAANQDLAQLKAGKRAGQVDKLKAAIMQSYTLMTDDFKSSIFSEPVVTITVNFVDSNAAAPQDLSRLNLQLNGQVGSVLNLSAVSQAIDELTKAGYTVTDNPLEGVGSQFNTQNDGQTFVVQLNHRLQKVTLGDGASLPAGLQESDLKQSARRTVEIKLPNQAEPQLVNQTVAFHRAASIDQVTGRVGDYDQWAARGDASFAAVTVPTVAGYTPSVTVIPAASAAAGENNTTTVTYAADPQKLEVRFVDPAGKVITQQTLSGKTDQTIALSLALPDGWKSTNPVPTEWKFTPDNNLLQIPLVKAATEAGNPDEAGGPGDTGEPTIPGKVANSGNTGEAAGDATTAQEETATDTAGMKKNSVDKSTVDGTQPEPANKLPHTGQQRKSWLGLAAGAVLFMSSVLALLGVRKKD
;
A
#
# COMPACT_ATOMS: atom_id res chain seq x y z
N MET A 1 47.55 3.51 23.71
CA MET A 1 48.78 4.34 23.74
C MET A 1 48.53 5.60 22.90
N GLN A 2 49.24 6.72 23.12
CA GLN A 2 49.26 7.78 22.10
C GLN A 2 50.06 7.29 20.88
N PRO A 3 49.56 7.46 19.65
CA PRO A 3 50.32 7.15 18.45
C PRO A 3 51.41 8.20 18.24
N LYS A 4 52.68 7.78 18.22
CA LYS A 4 53.77 8.62 17.71
C LYS A 4 53.72 8.63 16.18
N ASN A 5 53.95 9.80 15.59
CA ASN A 5 54.02 9.97 14.14
C ASN A 5 55.04 9.02 13.49
N TYR A 6 54.61 8.29 12.47
CA TYR A 6 55.47 7.72 11.44
C TYR A 6 55.04 8.32 10.08
N PRO A 7 55.99 8.70 9.20
CA PRO A 7 55.67 9.39 7.95
C PRO A 7 55.05 8.44 6.92
N THR A 8 53.82 8.75 6.49
CA THR A 8 53.06 7.99 5.48
C THR A 8 53.53 8.32 4.05
N SER A 9 54.72 7.86 3.68
CA SER A 9 55.24 7.97 2.30
C SER A 9 55.91 6.71 1.77
N ARG A 10 55.09 5.71 1.41
CA ARG A 10 55.43 4.68 0.41
C ARG A 10 54.15 4.12 -0.22
N GLN A 11 53.92 4.43 -1.50
CA GLN A 11 52.82 3.83 -2.26
C GLN A 11 53.17 2.37 -2.63
N PRO A 12 52.20 1.44 -2.66
CA PRO A 12 52.35 0.18 -3.34
C PRO A 12 52.36 0.42 -4.86
N HIS A 13 53.54 0.52 -5.45
CA HIS A 13 53.69 0.59 -6.91
C HIS A 13 53.25 -0.73 -7.55
N TYR A 14 52.05 -0.77 -8.11
CA TYR A 14 51.59 -1.84 -8.99
C TYR A 14 52.35 -1.79 -10.34
N ALA A 15 53.56 -2.33 -10.34
CA ALA A 15 54.37 -2.47 -11.54
C ALA A 15 53.83 -3.59 -12.43
N LEU A 16 53.15 -3.22 -13.52
CA LEU A 16 52.77 -4.13 -14.60
C LEU A 16 54.01 -4.77 -15.25
N ARG A 17 54.42 -5.95 -14.75
CA ARG A 17 55.41 -6.78 -15.44
C ARG A 17 54.80 -7.35 -16.71
N LYS A 18 55.16 -6.76 -17.86
CA LYS A 18 55.03 -7.43 -19.16
C LYS A 18 55.83 -8.73 -19.11
N LEU A 19 55.15 -9.87 -19.18
CA LEU A 19 55.77 -11.16 -19.48
C LEU A 19 55.76 -11.36 -21.00
N ASN A 20 56.93 -11.36 -21.62
CA ASN A 20 57.07 -11.72 -23.03
C ASN A 20 56.80 -13.22 -23.19
N VAL A 21 56.06 -13.59 -24.24
CA VAL A 21 55.79 -14.99 -24.57
C VAL A 21 57.05 -15.64 -25.11
N GLY A 22 57.51 -16.72 -24.45
CA GLY A 22 58.54 -17.62 -24.96
C GLY A 22 57.92 -18.96 -25.33
N THR A 23 58.07 -19.38 -26.59
CA THR A 23 57.47 -20.61 -27.13
C THR A 23 58.30 -21.85 -26.82
N VAL A 24 57.69 -22.81 -26.10
CA VAL A 24 58.05 -24.24 -26.18
C VAL A 24 56.74 -25.04 -26.19
N SER A 25 56.63 -26.02 -27.08
CA SER A 25 55.40 -26.79 -27.32
C SER A 25 55.31 -28.06 -26.48
N VAL A 26 54.09 -28.41 -26.05
CA VAL A 26 53.70 -29.79 -25.70
C VAL A 26 52.41 -30.10 -26.43
N ILE A 27 52.34 -31.26 -27.08
CA ILE A 27 51.21 -31.67 -27.92
C ILE A 27 50.23 -32.52 -27.10
N ILE A 28 48.95 -32.16 -27.14
CA ILE A 28 47.83 -33.03 -26.74
C ILE A 28 46.85 -33.08 -27.90
N GLY A 29 46.64 -34.27 -28.47
CA GLY A 29 45.75 -34.47 -29.61
C GLY A 29 44.30 -34.61 -29.17
N LEU A 30 43.42 -33.75 -29.69
CA LEU A 30 41.96 -33.93 -29.63
C LEU A 30 41.49 -34.70 -30.87
N SER A 31 40.65 -35.70 -30.68
CA SER A 31 39.90 -36.38 -31.75
C SER A 31 38.40 -36.13 -31.53
N ILE A 32 37.71 -35.69 -32.58
CA ILE A 32 36.32 -35.25 -32.52
C ILE A 32 35.39 -36.38 -32.99
N GLY A 33 34.28 -36.59 -32.28
CA GLY A 33 33.16 -37.44 -32.70
C GLY A 33 31.84 -36.68 -32.52
N ILE A 34 30.96 -36.75 -33.52
CA ILE A 34 29.72 -35.95 -33.63
C ILE A 34 28.51 -36.88 -33.69
N LEU A 35 27.38 -36.46 -33.08
CA LEU A 35 25.95 -36.65 -33.45
C LEU A 35 25.10 -36.33 -32.20
N ALA A 36 24.34 -35.23 -32.14
CA ALA A 36 23.04 -34.96 -32.78
C ALA A 36 21.85 -35.67 -32.08
N HIS A 37 20.87 -34.87 -31.62
CA HIS A 37 19.56 -35.33 -31.10
C HIS A 37 18.53 -35.44 -32.24
N PRO A 38 17.36 -36.09 -31.99
CA PRO A 38 16.15 -35.26 -31.86
C PRO A 38 15.18 -35.69 -30.73
N ASN A 39 14.17 -34.84 -30.47
CA ASN A 39 13.12 -35.03 -29.46
C ASN A 39 11.93 -35.87 -29.99
N THR A 40 11.15 -36.54 -29.12
CA THR A 40 9.75 -36.15 -28.73
C THR A 40 8.94 -37.22 -27.97
N ALA A 41 8.00 -36.74 -27.13
CA ALA A 41 6.67 -37.30 -26.79
C ALA A 41 6.45 -38.69 -26.10
N ALA A 42 6.07 -38.61 -24.81
CA ALA A 42 4.78 -39.02 -24.21
C ALA A 42 4.35 -40.51 -23.97
N ALA A 43 3.71 -40.67 -22.80
CA ALA A 43 2.59 -41.56 -22.42
C ALA A 43 2.79 -43.06 -22.01
N ASP A 44 2.34 -43.34 -20.78
CA ASP A 44 1.50 -44.45 -20.30
C ASP A 44 1.85 -45.96 -20.46
N SER A 45 2.24 -46.53 -19.31
CA SER A 45 1.49 -47.60 -18.58
C SER A 45 1.86 -49.10 -18.69
N LYS A 46 1.71 -49.75 -17.52
CA LYS A 46 1.35 -51.15 -17.21
C LYS A 46 2.21 -52.37 -17.65
N LEU A 47 2.62 -53.11 -16.62
CA LEU A 47 2.68 -54.58 -16.45
C LEU A 47 3.56 -55.47 -17.35
N ALA A 48 4.58 -56.04 -16.70
CA ALA A 48 4.85 -57.48 -16.54
C ALA A 48 4.88 -58.43 -17.76
N SER A 49 6.04 -59.00 -18.02
CA SER A 49 6.29 -60.47 -17.95
C SER A 49 7.79 -60.78 -18.09
N ALA A 50 8.19 -62.03 -17.80
CA ALA A 50 9.58 -62.50 -17.85
C ALA A 50 9.88 -63.35 -19.11
N PRO A 51 11.16 -63.59 -19.43
CA PRO A 51 11.58 -64.83 -20.09
C PRO A 51 12.61 -65.64 -19.27
N GLN A 52 12.90 -66.87 -19.73
CA GLN A 52 13.68 -67.89 -19.02
C GLN A 52 15.15 -68.03 -19.51
N ALA A 53 15.91 -68.90 -18.82
CA ALA A 53 17.26 -69.41 -19.15
C ALA A 53 17.29 -70.23 -20.49
N GLN A 54 18.39 -70.79 -21.04
CA GLN A 54 19.70 -71.29 -20.53
C GLN A 54 20.85 -70.93 -21.55
N THR A 55 22.08 -71.47 -21.64
CA THR A 55 22.79 -72.69 -21.12
C THR A 55 24.33 -72.55 -21.27
N GLY A 56 25.12 -73.42 -20.59
CA GLY A 56 26.54 -73.75 -20.95
C GLY A 56 27.63 -73.14 -20.02
N GLU A 57 28.73 -73.82 -19.67
CA GLU A 57 29.21 -75.20 -19.96
C GLU A 57 30.05 -75.82 -18.80
N SER A 58 30.11 -77.17 -18.77
CA SER A 58 31.21 -78.09 -18.30
C SER A 58 31.95 -77.85 -16.95
N GLN A 59 31.79 -78.69 -15.91
CA GLN A 59 32.56 -79.96 -15.59
C GLN A 59 33.88 -79.73 -14.80
N PRO A 60 34.45 -80.71 -14.02
CA PRO A 60 34.21 -82.17 -14.03
C PRO A 60 34.03 -82.95 -12.69
N VAL A 61 33.43 -84.17 -12.80
CA VAL A 61 33.78 -85.49 -12.18
C VAL A 61 34.16 -85.58 -10.67
N SER A 62 33.38 -86.20 -9.76
CA SER A 62 33.30 -87.64 -9.32
C SER A 62 34.55 -88.22 -8.59
N ALA A 63 34.53 -89.20 -7.67
CA ALA A 63 33.47 -90.06 -7.09
C ALA A 63 33.87 -90.63 -5.68
N THR A 64 32.98 -91.43 -5.04
CA THR A 64 33.11 -91.96 -3.66
C THR A 64 33.63 -93.41 -3.55
N ARG A 65 34.41 -93.78 -2.50
CA ARG A 65 34.23 -95.06 -1.75
C ARG A 65 35.07 -95.28 -0.47
N GLU A 66 34.51 -96.15 0.39
CA GLU A 66 35.13 -97.12 1.33
C GLU A 66 35.64 -96.74 2.74
N GLN A 67 35.54 -97.75 3.62
CA GLN A 67 35.81 -97.90 5.07
C GLN A 67 36.71 -99.18 5.23
N PRO A 68 37.09 -99.78 6.41
CA PRO A 68 36.45 -99.78 7.76
C PRO A 68 37.41 -99.90 9.01
N VAL A 69 36.83 -100.24 10.19
CA VAL A 69 37.39 -101.00 11.36
C VAL A 69 38.00 -100.26 12.60
N ALA A 70 37.12 -99.89 13.54
CA ALA A 70 36.97 -100.38 14.94
C ALA A 70 38.02 -100.22 16.10
N ASN A 71 37.49 -100.40 17.32
CA ASN A 71 38.08 -100.47 18.69
C ASN A 71 38.55 -99.15 19.35
N GLY A 72 38.27 -98.87 20.64
CA GLY A 72 37.39 -99.59 21.60
C GLY A 72 37.47 -99.08 23.06
N ASN A 73 36.54 -99.55 23.91
CA ASN A 73 36.46 -99.45 25.38
C ASN A 73 36.09 -98.12 26.10
N ASN A 74 34.79 -98.01 26.43
CA ASN A 74 34.22 -97.88 27.79
C ASN A 74 34.99 -97.14 28.92
N SER A 75 34.32 -96.17 29.55
CA SER A 75 33.66 -96.38 30.86
C SER A 75 32.59 -95.29 31.11
N ALA A 76 31.56 -95.58 31.91
CA ALA A 76 30.36 -94.75 32.05
C ALA A 76 30.14 -94.22 33.49
N VAL A 77 29.48 -93.08 33.61
CA VAL A 77 28.85 -92.56 34.84
C VAL A 77 27.44 -92.06 34.50
N SER A 78 26.52 -92.16 35.47
CA SER A 78 25.06 -92.07 35.36
C SER A 78 24.45 -90.74 34.90
N THR A 79 23.31 -90.83 34.21
CA THR A 79 22.29 -89.78 34.04
C THR A 79 21.49 -89.53 35.33
N PRO A 80 20.63 -88.50 35.40
CA PRO A 80 19.23 -88.70 34.98
C PRO A 80 18.58 -87.55 34.18
N ASP A 81 17.53 -87.93 33.43
CA ASP A 81 16.36 -87.17 32.99
C ASP A 81 16.50 -85.78 32.31
N THR A 82 16.33 -85.79 30.98
CA THR A 82 15.62 -84.73 30.26
C THR A 82 14.40 -85.30 29.52
N ASN A 83 13.21 -84.86 29.96
CA ASN A 83 11.92 -85.04 29.31
C ASN A 83 11.12 -83.75 29.66
N GLN A 84 10.39 -83.09 28.76
CA GLN A 84 9.93 -83.47 27.44
C GLN A 84 10.05 -82.29 26.46
N LEU A 85 10.09 -82.57 25.16
CA LEU A 85 9.45 -81.70 24.17
C LEU A 85 8.77 -82.62 23.14
N SER A 86 7.45 -82.51 23.04
CA SER A 86 6.61 -83.54 22.42
C SER A 86 6.54 -83.41 20.90
N THR A 87 6.37 -84.55 20.22
CA THR A 87 6.17 -84.62 18.78
C THR A 87 4.80 -84.06 18.39
N ALA A 88 4.76 -82.78 18.02
CA ALA A 88 3.63 -82.18 17.32
C ALA A 88 4.01 -82.01 15.84
N ALA A 89 3.21 -82.59 14.93
CA ALA A 89 3.50 -82.56 13.50
C ALA A 89 3.33 -81.14 12.94
N THR A 90 4.44 -80.46 12.65
CA THR A 90 4.41 -79.15 11.97
C THR A 90 4.00 -79.35 10.52
N THR A 91 2.84 -78.83 10.14
CA THR A 91 2.50 -78.65 8.72
C THR A 91 3.51 -77.68 8.10
N SER A 92 4.26 -78.12 7.09
CA SER A 92 5.27 -77.30 6.44
C SER A 92 4.62 -76.20 5.61
N GLN A 93 4.33 -75.06 6.24
CA GLN A 93 4.18 -73.78 5.54
C GLN A 93 5.42 -73.57 4.66
N PRO A 94 5.26 -73.08 3.41
CA PRO A 94 6.40 -72.83 2.54
C PRO A 94 7.22 -71.65 3.11
N THR A 95 8.28 -71.97 3.82
CA THR A 95 9.14 -70.99 4.50
C THR A 95 9.68 -69.99 3.49
N SER A 96 9.39 -68.70 3.68
CA SER A 96 9.93 -67.65 2.82
C SER A 96 11.46 -67.72 2.83
N ALA A 97 12.10 -67.68 1.66
CA ALA A 97 13.56 -67.61 1.57
C ALA A 97 14.12 -66.36 2.29
N ILE A 98 13.30 -65.29 2.36
CA ILE A 98 13.59 -64.08 3.14
C ILE A 98 13.54 -64.38 4.64
N ALA A 99 12.54 -65.13 5.12
CA ALA A 99 12.46 -65.55 6.53
C ALA A 99 13.66 -66.40 6.95
N ALA A 100 14.07 -67.38 6.12
CA ALA A 100 15.26 -68.19 6.37
C ALA A 100 16.55 -67.34 6.43
N ASN A 101 16.74 -66.43 5.47
CA ASN A 101 17.87 -65.49 5.43
C ASN A 101 17.88 -64.48 6.59
N ASN A 102 16.70 -64.10 7.10
CA ASN A 102 16.58 -63.19 8.23
C ASN A 102 16.80 -63.90 9.57
N VAL A 103 16.29 -65.11 9.74
CA VAL A 103 16.52 -65.91 10.96
C VAL A 103 17.97 -66.34 11.09
N SER A 104 18.70 -66.63 10.00
CA SER A 104 20.15 -66.90 10.10
C SER A 104 20.96 -65.68 10.56
N LYS A 105 20.44 -64.45 10.40
CA LYS A 105 21.02 -63.22 10.96
C LYS A 105 20.63 -62.96 12.42
N LEU A 106 19.49 -63.48 12.87
CA LEU A 106 19.09 -63.46 14.28
C LEU A 106 19.80 -64.55 15.09
N LEU A 107 20.13 -65.67 14.47
CA LEU A 107 20.73 -66.85 15.10
C LEU A 107 22.01 -67.31 14.36
N PRO A 108 23.06 -66.47 14.31
CA PRO A 108 24.28 -66.71 13.52
C PRO A 108 25.11 -67.92 13.96
N TYR A 109 24.89 -68.43 15.18
CA TYR A 109 25.58 -69.59 15.77
C TYR A 109 24.71 -70.85 15.88
N ALA A 110 23.43 -70.78 15.50
CA ALA A 110 22.50 -71.91 15.59
C ALA A 110 22.73 -72.93 14.48
N ALA A 111 22.39 -74.20 14.74
CA ALA A 111 22.41 -75.25 13.73
C ALA A 111 21.36 -74.98 12.64
N GLN A 112 21.58 -75.49 11.42
CA GLN A 112 20.65 -75.28 10.30
C GLN A 112 19.24 -75.81 10.58
N GLU A 113 19.10 -76.86 11.39
CA GLU A 113 17.81 -77.39 11.85
C GLU A 113 17.08 -76.40 12.77
N GLU A 114 17.79 -75.77 13.72
CA GLU A 114 17.25 -74.75 14.62
C GLU A 114 16.88 -73.46 13.85
N GLN A 115 17.74 -73.01 12.93
CA GLN A 115 17.43 -71.89 12.04
C GLN A 115 16.19 -72.19 11.18
N SER A 116 16.05 -73.42 10.67
CA SER A 116 14.88 -73.85 9.89
C SER A 116 13.61 -73.90 10.73
N HIS A 117 13.71 -74.34 11.99
CA HIS A 117 12.59 -74.31 12.94
C HIS A 117 12.10 -72.88 13.20
N TYR A 118 12.99 -71.97 13.63
CA TYR A 118 12.60 -70.59 13.88
C TYR A 118 12.13 -69.85 12.61
N ALA A 119 12.70 -70.15 11.43
CA ALA A 119 12.20 -69.61 10.17
C ALA A 119 10.78 -70.08 9.84
N GLY A 120 10.41 -71.32 10.23
CA GLY A 120 9.04 -71.84 10.13
C GLY A 120 8.04 -71.23 11.13
N LEU A 121 8.50 -70.50 12.14
CA LEU A 121 7.65 -69.75 13.08
C LEU A 121 7.34 -68.32 12.60
N VAL A 122 8.07 -67.80 11.60
CA VAL A 122 7.83 -66.45 11.05
C VAL A 122 6.55 -66.45 10.20
N SER A 123 5.56 -65.65 10.59
CA SER A 123 4.31 -65.49 9.81
C SER A 123 4.58 -64.91 8.43
N THR A 124 3.82 -65.31 7.42
CA THR A 124 3.85 -64.69 6.08
C THR A 124 3.35 -63.24 6.07
N SER A 125 2.66 -62.81 7.14
CA SER A 125 2.32 -61.41 7.39
C SER A 125 3.42 -60.61 8.08
N ASP A 126 4.43 -61.28 8.67
CA ASP A 126 5.54 -60.66 9.40
C ASP A 126 6.55 -60.05 8.43
N LYS A 127 7.10 -58.88 8.78
CA LYS A 127 8.08 -58.17 7.96
C LYS A 127 9.36 -58.99 7.74
N LEU A 128 9.75 -59.83 8.70
CA LEU A 128 10.86 -60.78 8.58
C LEU A 128 10.63 -61.82 7.48
N SER A 129 9.40 -62.03 6.98
CA SER A 129 9.13 -62.89 5.82
C SER A 129 9.11 -62.15 4.48
N GLN A 130 9.05 -60.82 4.50
CA GLN A 130 8.74 -59.95 3.34
C GLN A 130 9.92 -59.07 2.90
N VAL A 131 10.72 -58.57 3.84
CA VAL A 131 11.85 -57.66 3.59
C VAL A 131 13.12 -58.22 4.20
N ASN A 132 14.24 -58.19 3.46
CA ASN A 132 15.53 -58.60 4.02
C ASN A 132 15.92 -57.69 5.20
N LEU A 133 16.30 -58.31 6.30
CA LEU A 133 17.00 -57.69 7.41
C LEU A 133 18.42 -57.33 6.94
N LEU A 134 18.85 -56.09 7.16
CA LEU A 134 20.26 -55.68 7.02
C LEU A 134 21.04 -56.24 8.20
N ALA A 135 20.66 -55.85 9.42
CA ALA A 135 21.31 -56.20 10.67
C ALA A 135 20.31 -56.24 11.84
N ALA A 136 20.71 -56.95 12.91
CA ALA A 136 20.13 -56.83 14.23
C ALA A 136 21.17 -56.26 15.20
N VAL A 137 20.73 -55.43 16.15
CA VAL A 137 21.57 -54.79 17.18
C VAL A 137 20.88 -54.90 18.54
N PRO A 138 21.56 -55.37 19.61
CA PRO A 138 20.96 -55.40 20.93
C PRO A 138 20.85 -54.00 21.53
N LEU A 139 19.80 -53.76 22.31
CA LEU A 139 19.53 -52.52 23.01
C LEU A 139 19.47 -52.75 24.52
N HIS A 140 19.88 -51.74 25.27
CA HIS A 140 19.50 -51.51 26.65
C HIS A 140 19.00 -50.07 26.76
N ASP A 141 17.74 -49.88 27.15
CA ASP A 141 17.12 -48.57 27.37
C ASP A 141 17.34 -47.59 26.20
N ASN A 142 17.04 -48.10 25.00
CA ASN A 142 17.19 -47.46 23.68
C ASN A 142 18.65 -47.15 23.24
N GLN A 143 19.66 -47.45 24.06
CA GLN A 143 21.07 -47.33 23.68
C GLN A 143 21.63 -48.63 23.08
N PHE A 144 22.52 -48.52 22.10
CA PHE A 144 23.11 -49.66 21.39
C PHE A 144 24.15 -50.39 22.24
N VAL A 145 23.90 -51.68 22.51
CA VAL A 145 24.84 -52.53 23.25
C VAL A 145 25.86 -53.12 22.28
N VAL A 146 27.08 -52.58 22.31
CA VAL A 146 28.20 -53.04 21.46
C VAL A 146 29.05 -54.15 22.10
N ASN A 147 28.94 -54.39 23.42
CA ASN A 147 29.52 -55.56 24.08
C ASN A 147 28.44 -56.38 24.82
N PRO A 148 27.52 -57.06 24.09
CA PRO A 148 26.47 -57.89 24.70
C PRO A 148 26.98 -59.24 25.22
N ALA A 149 28.30 -59.50 25.16
CA ALA A 149 28.95 -60.65 25.77
C ALA A 149 29.54 -60.34 27.16
N ASP A 150 29.31 -59.13 27.67
CA ASP A 150 29.56 -58.76 29.07
C ASP A 150 28.40 -59.28 29.95
N PRO A 151 28.65 -60.04 31.05
CA PRO A 151 27.60 -60.50 31.96
C PRO A 151 26.77 -59.38 32.61
N SER A 152 27.26 -58.13 32.60
CA SER A 152 26.55 -56.96 33.11
C SER A 152 25.74 -56.20 32.04
N ALA A 153 25.85 -56.58 30.76
CA ALA A 153 25.08 -55.96 29.68
C ALA A 153 23.58 -56.35 29.75
N SER A 154 22.79 -55.47 30.34
CA SER A 154 21.33 -55.56 30.56
C SER A 154 20.50 -55.42 29.26
N VAL A 155 20.84 -56.19 28.23
CA VAL A 155 20.11 -56.27 26.96
C VAL A 155 18.64 -56.59 27.23
N ASN A 156 17.76 -55.63 26.93
CA ASN A 156 16.31 -55.71 27.16
C ASN A 156 15.48 -55.46 25.90
N GLY A 157 16.14 -55.23 24.76
CA GLY A 157 15.51 -55.23 23.44
C GLY A 157 16.48 -55.54 22.32
N VAL A 158 15.95 -55.67 21.11
CA VAL A 158 16.71 -55.79 19.85
C VAL A 158 16.09 -54.85 18.83
N LEU A 159 16.94 -54.12 18.11
CA LEU A 159 16.56 -53.29 16.98
C LEU A 159 16.87 -54.02 15.67
N LEU A 160 15.84 -54.19 14.85
CA LEU A 160 15.88 -54.82 13.53
C LEU A 160 15.94 -53.73 12.46
N ALA A 161 16.98 -53.74 11.63
CA ALA A 161 17.15 -52.80 10.52
C ALA A 161 16.79 -53.48 9.19
N PHE A 162 15.82 -52.97 8.44
CA PHE A 162 15.38 -53.57 7.18
C PHE A 162 15.98 -52.89 5.94
N GLN A 163 16.09 -53.65 4.84
CA GLN A 163 16.66 -53.17 3.57
C GLN A 163 15.83 -52.07 2.90
N ASP A 164 14.53 -51.96 3.24
CA ASP A 164 13.65 -50.88 2.78
C ASP A 164 13.87 -49.54 3.52
N GLY A 165 14.75 -49.51 4.54
CA GLY A 165 15.06 -48.33 5.33
C GLY A 165 14.21 -48.14 6.58
N THR A 166 13.33 -49.10 6.91
CA THR A 166 12.56 -49.08 8.16
C THR A 166 13.25 -49.81 9.30
N MET A 167 12.82 -49.51 10.53
CA MET A 167 13.34 -50.09 11.77
C MET A 167 12.17 -50.69 12.57
N GLU A 168 12.43 -51.78 13.30
CA GLU A 168 11.48 -52.40 14.22
C GLU A 168 12.19 -52.72 15.55
N LYS A 169 11.55 -52.42 16.68
CA LYS A 169 12.07 -52.71 18.02
C LYS A 169 11.25 -53.82 18.65
N LEU A 170 11.93 -54.86 19.13
CA LEU A 170 11.35 -55.94 19.94
C LEU A 170 11.96 -55.91 21.34
N GLY A 171 11.19 -56.26 22.37
CA GLY A 171 11.72 -56.62 23.68
C GLY A 171 12.54 -57.91 23.61
N ALA A 172 13.45 -58.07 24.58
CA ALA A 172 14.33 -59.22 24.69
C ALA A 172 14.52 -59.67 26.14
N HIS A 173 14.45 -60.99 26.35
CA HIS A 173 14.60 -61.61 27.66
C HIS A 173 15.69 -62.69 27.61
N LEU A 174 16.67 -62.64 28.51
CA LEU A 174 17.79 -63.56 28.52
C LEU A 174 17.33 -65.00 28.81
N LEU A 175 17.67 -65.92 27.90
CA LEU A 175 17.61 -67.36 28.12
C LEU A 175 18.94 -67.85 28.72
N SER A 176 18.94 -69.02 29.37
CA SER A 176 20.11 -69.55 30.06
C SER A 176 21.36 -69.60 29.14
N PRO A 177 22.45 -68.91 29.49
CA PRO A 177 23.61 -68.77 28.61
C PRO A 177 24.30 -70.12 28.41
N THR A 178 24.73 -70.39 27.17
CA THR A 178 25.35 -71.67 26.79
C THR A 178 26.73 -71.40 26.19
N ASN A 179 27.79 -71.94 26.79
CA ASN A 179 29.17 -71.83 26.31
C ASN A 179 29.61 -70.39 25.93
N GLN A 180 29.36 -69.42 26.82
CA GLN A 180 29.66 -67.98 26.63
C GLN A 180 28.89 -67.29 25.48
N ILE A 181 27.94 -67.98 24.85
CA ILE A 181 26.99 -67.41 23.89
C ILE A 181 25.69 -67.09 24.64
N TYR A 182 25.28 -65.82 24.57
CA TYR A 182 24.04 -65.32 25.18
C TYR A 182 22.90 -65.44 24.17
N LYS A 183 21.86 -66.21 24.52
CA LYS A 183 20.65 -66.37 23.71
C LYS A 183 19.49 -65.64 24.39
N TYR A 184 18.66 -64.96 23.63
CA TYR A 184 17.52 -64.18 24.09
C TYR A 184 16.24 -64.67 23.43
N GLN A 185 15.15 -64.64 24.19
CA GLN A 185 13.78 -64.77 23.69
C GLN A 185 13.28 -63.37 23.32
N LEU A 186 12.73 -63.20 22.12
CA LEU A 186 12.08 -61.97 21.67
C LEU A 186 10.56 -62.05 21.89
N ASP A 187 9.93 -60.88 22.04
CA ASP A 187 8.48 -60.73 22.25
C ASP A 187 7.63 -61.43 21.17
N ASN A 188 8.12 -61.50 19.93
CA ASN A 188 7.43 -62.14 18.80
C ASN A 188 7.60 -63.67 18.76
N GLY A 189 8.18 -64.29 19.79
CA GLY A 189 8.38 -65.73 19.88
C GLY A 189 9.66 -66.25 19.22
N LEU A 190 10.37 -65.43 18.43
CA LEU A 190 11.67 -65.80 17.86
C LEU A 190 12.79 -65.71 18.92
N ALA A 191 13.90 -66.40 18.67
CA ALA A 191 15.12 -66.23 19.45
C ALA A 191 16.15 -65.35 18.73
N TYR A 192 17.01 -64.72 19.52
CA TYR A 192 18.13 -63.90 19.06
C TYR A 192 19.42 -64.27 19.79
N THR A 193 20.53 -64.23 19.07
CA THR A 193 21.88 -64.41 19.59
C THR A 193 22.77 -63.32 18.98
N PRO A 194 23.42 -62.46 19.79
CA PRO A 194 24.36 -61.46 19.27
C PRO A 194 25.51 -62.07 18.46
N THR A 195 26.06 -61.30 17.52
CA THR A 195 27.25 -61.70 16.75
C THR A 195 28.57 -61.55 17.53
N GLN A 196 28.52 -60.88 18.67
CA GLN A 196 29.66 -60.59 19.55
C GLN A 196 29.88 -61.75 20.54
N VAL A 197 31.14 -62.11 20.77
CA VAL A 197 31.53 -63.23 21.65
C VAL A 197 32.72 -62.85 22.54
N SER A 198 32.68 -63.26 23.81
CA SER A 198 33.74 -62.97 24.77
C SER A 198 34.86 -64.01 24.67
N GLN A 199 35.98 -63.64 24.02
CA GLN A 199 37.11 -64.54 23.72
C GLN A 199 38.45 -64.10 24.37
N PHE A 200 38.43 -63.10 25.24
CA PHE A 200 39.63 -62.48 25.83
C PHE A 200 39.54 -62.40 27.35
N SER A 201 40.67 -62.58 28.04
CA SER A 201 40.71 -62.50 29.51
C SER A 201 40.81 -61.05 30.00
N ALA A 202 40.33 -60.78 31.22
CA ALA A 202 40.37 -59.44 31.81
C ALA A 202 41.78 -58.82 31.82
N ALA A 203 42.83 -59.62 32.02
CA ALA A 203 44.21 -59.15 31.96
C ALA A 203 44.62 -58.70 30.54
N GLN A 204 44.20 -59.42 29.49
CA GLN A 204 44.46 -59.02 28.10
C GLN A 204 43.74 -57.71 27.73
N VAL A 205 42.54 -57.49 28.29
CA VAL A 205 41.79 -56.23 28.14
C VAL A 205 42.52 -55.09 28.87
N GLU A 206 42.94 -55.30 30.12
CA GLU A 206 43.61 -54.30 30.94
C GLU A 206 44.97 -53.88 30.35
N ASP A 207 45.75 -54.83 29.82
CA ASP A 207 47.03 -54.54 29.17
C ASP A 207 46.85 -53.76 27.86
N LEU A 208 45.78 -54.01 27.10
CA LEU A 208 45.44 -53.18 25.94
C LEU A 208 44.97 -51.78 26.35
N ILE A 209 44.18 -51.63 27.41
CA ILE A 209 43.79 -50.31 27.94
C ILE A 209 45.04 -49.51 28.32
N LYS A 210 46.00 -50.10 29.04
CA LYS A 210 47.29 -49.46 29.37
C LYS A 210 48.09 -49.09 28.13
N LEU A 211 48.16 -49.98 27.13
CA LEU A 211 48.87 -49.72 25.87
C LEU A 211 48.29 -48.51 25.11
N PHE A 212 46.96 -48.39 25.02
CA PHE A 212 46.32 -47.24 24.38
C PHE A 212 46.39 -45.97 25.23
N GLN A 213 46.34 -46.07 26.57
CA GLN A 213 46.60 -44.96 27.48
C GLN A 213 48.03 -44.41 27.35
N GLY A 214 48.99 -45.23 26.91
CA GLY A 214 50.35 -44.79 26.59
C GLY A 214 50.49 -43.92 25.33
N ILE A 215 49.47 -43.85 24.46
CA ILE A 215 49.56 -43.11 23.19
C ILE A 215 49.42 -41.60 23.44
N ASP A 216 50.32 -40.81 22.86
CA ASP A 216 50.25 -39.34 22.83
C ASP A 216 50.14 -38.83 21.38
N LEU A 217 49.25 -37.86 21.17
CA LEU A 217 48.91 -37.30 19.85
C LEU A 217 50.07 -36.50 19.23
N PHE A 218 50.96 -35.92 20.03
CA PHE A 218 52.11 -35.15 19.58
C PHE A 218 53.45 -35.92 19.68
N SER A 219 53.40 -37.22 19.97
CA SER A 219 54.56 -38.11 19.98
C SER A 219 55.25 -38.21 18.61
N ALA A 220 56.53 -38.60 18.61
CA ALA A 220 57.28 -38.83 17.37
C ALA A 220 56.66 -39.95 16.53
N GLU A 221 56.21 -41.04 17.17
CA GLU A 221 55.56 -42.18 16.51
C GLU A 221 54.25 -41.76 15.80
N MET A 222 53.43 -40.93 16.46
CA MET A 222 52.20 -40.39 15.85
C MET A 222 52.49 -39.45 14.68
N LYS A 223 53.56 -38.65 14.76
CA LYS A 223 53.99 -37.76 13.66
C LYS A 223 54.49 -38.55 12.46
N GLU A 224 55.24 -39.62 12.68
CA GLU A 224 55.69 -40.55 11.63
C GLU A 224 54.51 -41.25 10.96
N HIS A 225 53.58 -41.80 11.77
CA HIS A 225 52.35 -42.43 11.30
C HIS A 225 51.47 -41.50 10.45
N LEU A 226 51.32 -40.24 10.86
CA LEU A 226 50.58 -39.21 10.11
C LEU A 226 51.36 -38.63 8.90
N ASN A 227 52.64 -39.00 8.73
CA ASN A 227 53.59 -38.41 7.76
C ASN A 227 53.71 -36.88 7.88
N VAL A 228 53.85 -36.38 9.11
CA VAL A 228 54.01 -34.96 9.43
C VAL A 228 55.31 -34.67 10.20
N ARG A 229 55.74 -33.41 10.24
CA ARG A 229 57.04 -33.01 10.81
C ARG A 229 56.95 -32.07 12.01
N THR A 230 55.77 -31.55 12.32
CA THR A 230 55.58 -30.50 13.34
C THR A 230 54.27 -30.67 14.11
N ASP A 231 54.25 -30.20 15.36
CA ASP A 231 53.06 -30.18 16.21
C ASP A 231 51.90 -29.42 15.55
N ASN A 232 52.20 -28.33 14.84
CA ASN A 232 51.19 -27.52 14.15
C ASN A 232 50.46 -28.31 13.05
N GLN A 233 51.16 -29.20 12.33
CA GLN A 233 50.50 -30.09 11.35
C GLN A 233 49.54 -31.09 12.01
N VAL A 234 49.80 -31.49 13.26
CA VAL A 234 48.88 -32.33 14.05
C VAL A 234 47.72 -31.49 14.59
N ARG A 235 47.98 -30.28 15.10
CA ARG A 235 46.93 -29.34 15.57
C ARG A 235 45.98 -28.93 14.45
N ASP A 236 46.46 -28.83 13.22
CA ASP A 236 45.66 -28.59 12.00
C ASP A 236 44.63 -29.70 11.69
N LEU A 237 44.67 -30.84 12.39
CA LEU A 237 43.59 -31.85 12.35
C LEU A 237 42.40 -31.50 13.24
N PHE A 238 42.58 -30.63 14.25
CA PHE A 238 41.57 -30.27 15.26
C PHE A 238 40.93 -31.46 15.99
N MET A 239 41.80 -32.40 16.36
CA MET A 239 41.46 -33.66 17.03
C MET A 239 41.80 -33.67 18.54
N THR A 240 42.40 -32.61 19.10
CA THR A 240 42.97 -32.64 20.47
C THR A 240 41.94 -33.02 21.53
N THR A 241 40.81 -32.33 21.56
CA THR A 241 39.71 -32.59 22.51
C THR A 241 39.11 -33.98 22.29
N ALA A 242 38.81 -34.36 21.05
CA ALA A 242 38.26 -35.68 20.73
C ALA A 242 39.22 -36.83 21.05
N PHE A 243 40.53 -36.64 20.88
CA PHE A 243 41.55 -37.61 21.25
C PHE A 243 41.59 -37.82 22.76
N ASN A 244 41.53 -36.73 23.53
CA ASN A 244 41.49 -36.78 25.00
C ASN A 244 40.20 -37.45 25.51
N ASN A 245 39.04 -37.16 24.91
CA ASN A 245 37.77 -37.80 25.25
C ASN A 245 37.82 -39.30 24.92
N THR A 246 38.24 -39.67 23.70
CA THR A 246 38.47 -41.07 23.29
C THR A 246 39.45 -41.78 24.22
N LYS A 247 40.48 -41.09 24.72
CA LYS A 247 41.47 -41.61 25.68
C LYS A 247 40.89 -41.85 27.08
N ALA A 248 39.94 -41.02 27.52
CA ALA A 248 39.20 -41.23 28.76
C ALA A 248 38.19 -42.40 28.65
N GLU A 249 37.59 -42.58 27.47
CA GLU A 249 36.59 -43.63 27.17
C GLU A 249 37.19 -45.03 26.91
N LEU A 250 38.53 -45.16 26.81
CA LEU A 250 39.23 -46.44 26.56
C LEU A 250 38.77 -47.64 27.41
N PRO A 251 38.43 -47.50 28.72
CA PRO A 251 37.90 -48.62 29.51
C PRO A 251 36.60 -49.23 28.99
N ALA A 252 35.80 -48.47 28.22
CA ALA A 252 34.60 -48.97 27.54
C ALA A 252 34.87 -49.30 26.05
N LEU A 253 35.69 -48.51 25.38
CA LEU A 253 35.99 -48.67 23.95
C LEU A 253 36.83 -49.92 23.64
N ILE A 254 37.78 -50.31 24.50
CA ILE A 254 38.63 -51.48 24.26
C ILE A 254 37.86 -52.82 24.39
N PRO A 255 37.01 -53.04 25.42
CA PRO A 255 36.10 -54.19 25.45
C PRO A 255 35.17 -54.25 24.22
N ALA A 256 34.58 -53.11 23.82
CA ALA A 256 33.70 -53.04 22.66
C ALA A 256 34.44 -53.34 21.34
N LEU A 257 35.67 -52.85 21.18
CA LEU A 257 36.53 -53.17 20.05
C LEU A 257 36.78 -54.68 19.96
N LEU A 258 37.19 -55.30 21.07
CA LEU A 258 37.49 -56.73 21.13
C LEU A 258 36.25 -57.58 20.80
N ALA A 259 35.08 -57.23 21.36
CA ALA A 259 33.82 -57.90 21.10
C ALA A 259 33.35 -57.85 19.63
N ASN A 260 33.83 -56.87 18.84
CA ASN A 260 33.51 -56.68 17.41
C ASN A 260 34.75 -56.82 16.49
N SER A 261 35.85 -57.38 17.00
CA SER A 261 37.12 -57.49 16.26
C SER A 261 37.19 -58.68 15.28
N THR A 262 36.19 -59.57 15.31
CA THR A 262 36.17 -60.86 14.62
C THR A 262 34.89 -61.00 13.76
N ALA A 263 34.87 -61.95 12.81
CA ALA A 263 33.69 -62.18 11.98
C ALA A 263 32.73 -63.19 12.64
N PRO A 264 31.40 -63.06 12.50
CA PRO A 264 30.43 -64.00 13.05
C PRO A 264 30.74 -65.43 12.61
N GLY A 265 30.64 -66.39 13.53
CA GLY A 265 30.92 -67.80 13.26
C GLY A 265 32.40 -68.16 13.03
N THR A 266 33.36 -67.22 13.10
CA THR A 266 34.78 -67.53 12.90
C THR A 266 35.53 -67.80 14.21
N SER A 267 36.25 -68.93 14.26
CA SER A 267 37.23 -69.21 15.31
C SER A 267 38.56 -68.51 15.00
N SER A 268 38.58 -67.19 15.10
CA SER A 268 39.82 -66.40 14.96
C SER A 268 40.84 -66.78 16.03
N ASP A 269 42.12 -66.83 15.65
CA ASP A 269 43.20 -66.90 16.63
C ASP A 269 43.25 -65.61 17.46
N SER A 270 42.86 -65.67 18.73
CA SER A 270 42.90 -64.54 19.66
C SER A 270 44.30 -63.95 19.80
N ALA A 271 45.37 -64.73 19.64
CA ALA A 271 46.74 -64.20 19.65
C ALA A 271 47.02 -63.32 18.43
N ALA A 272 46.69 -63.79 17.22
CA ALA A 272 46.80 -63.00 16.00
C ALA A 272 45.98 -61.70 16.05
N THR A 273 44.76 -61.74 16.60
CA THR A 273 43.92 -60.54 16.80
C THR A 273 44.56 -59.55 17.77
N LEU A 274 45.10 -60.02 18.91
CA LEU A 274 45.81 -59.16 19.86
C LEU A 274 47.08 -58.54 19.26
N GLU A 275 47.87 -59.29 18.50
CA GLU A 275 49.07 -58.75 17.82
C GLU A 275 48.69 -57.72 16.74
N LYS A 276 47.64 -57.95 15.95
CA LYS A 276 47.11 -56.98 14.98
C LYS A 276 46.70 -55.67 15.67
N ILE A 277 46.06 -55.74 16.84
CA ILE A 277 45.70 -54.56 17.65
C ILE A 277 46.95 -53.82 18.15
N LYS A 278 47.97 -54.52 18.67
CA LYS A 278 49.24 -53.91 19.14
C LYS A 278 50.00 -53.21 18.01
N GLN A 279 50.06 -53.84 16.84
CA GLN A 279 50.74 -53.34 15.65
C GLN A 279 50.06 -52.07 15.11
N HIS A 280 48.74 -52.04 15.04
CA HIS A 280 47.97 -50.89 14.49
C HIS A 280 47.38 -49.96 15.56
N ARG A 281 47.91 -49.95 16.79
CA ARG A 281 47.36 -49.17 17.91
C ARG A 281 47.17 -47.68 17.61
N LEU A 282 48.10 -47.07 16.85
CA LEU A 282 48.00 -45.66 16.45
C LEU A 282 46.85 -45.44 15.47
N SER A 283 46.74 -46.29 14.44
CA SER A 283 45.62 -46.28 13.49
C SER A 283 44.29 -46.42 14.23
N ILE A 284 44.15 -47.42 15.10
CA ILE A 284 42.90 -47.70 15.83
C ILE A 284 42.53 -46.49 16.71
N MET A 285 43.50 -45.89 17.41
CA MET A 285 43.28 -44.70 18.24
C MET A 285 42.83 -43.48 17.40
N LEU A 286 43.46 -43.24 16.25
CA LEU A 286 43.08 -42.17 15.32
C LEU A 286 41.70 -42.43 14.67
N GLY A 287 41.39 -43.68 14.31
CA GLY A 287 40.10 -44.08 13.75
C GLY A 287 38.96 -43.84 14.72
N MET A 288 39.12 -44.25 15.99
CA MET A 288 38.14 -43.97 17.05
C MET A 288 38.00 -42.45 17.28
N THR A 289 39.12 -41.73 17.36
CA THR A 289 39.14 -40.26 17.53
C THR A 289 38.40 -39.52 16.40
N TYR A 290 38.67 -39.87 15.14
CA TYR A 290 38.05 -39.26 13.97
C TYR A 290 36.54 -39.54 13.91
N ILE A 291 36.12 -40.75 14.30
CA ILE A 291 34.70 -41.10 14.38
C ILE A 291 34.01 -40.33 15.52
N ASN A 292 34.60 -40.27 16.72
CA ASN A 292 34.05 -39.51 17.86
C ASN A 292 33.95 -38.00 17.56
N ARG A 293 34.95 -37.41 16.89
CA ARG A 293 34.99 -35.97 16.56
C ARG A 293 33.88 -35.48 15.62
N LEU A 294 33.35 -36.35 14.77
CA LEU A 294 32.51 -35.97 13.63
C LEU A 294 31.20 -36.76 13.49
N TYR A 295 31.06 -37.92 14.14
CA TYR A 295 29.89 -38.80 13.99
C TYR A 295 29.23 -39.15 15.34
N ASN A 296 29.50 -38.36 16.39
CA ASN A 296 28.77 -38.37 17.65
C ASN A 296 27.45 -37.58 17.50
N ILE A 297 26.56 -38.18 16.71
CA ILE A 297 25.30 -37.62 16.22
C ILE A 297 24.15 -38.44 16.78
N SER A 298 23.14 -37.76 17.31
CA SER A 298 21.89 -38.37 17.75
C SER A 298 20.80 -38.25 16.69
N PHE A 299 19.91 -39.21 16.67
CA PHE A 299 18.68 -39.20 15.89
C PHE A 299 17.57 -39.58 16.87
N GLY A 300 16.93 -38.57 17.44
CA GLY A 300 16.06 -38.73 18.61
C GLY A 300 16.86 -39.32 19.77
N GLU A 301 16.36 -40.41 20.34
CA GLU A 301 16.98 -41.11 21.47
C GLU A 301 18.21 -41.98 21.07
N TYR A 302 18.39 -42.24 19.76
CA TYR A 302 19.46 -43.12 19.26
C TYR A 302 20.71 -42.34 18.86
N ASN A 303 21.82 -42.52 19.58
CA ASN A 303 23.12 -42.00 19.15
C ASN A 303 23.86 -43.04 18.27
N ILE A 304 24.33 -42.64 17.08
CA ILE A 304 24.95 -43.58 16.12
C ILE A 304 26.45 -43.82 16.36
N LEU A 305 27.09 -43.17 17.33
CA LEU A 305 28.52 -43.34 17.60
C LEU A 305 28.92 -44.82 17.84
N PRO A 306 28.20 -45.63 18.62
CA PRO A 306 28.56 -47.03 18.83
C PRO A 306 28.46 -47.85 17.53
N LEU A 307 27.52 -47.51 16.64
CA LEU A 307 27.39 -48.15 15.33
C LEU A 307 28.55 -47.76 14.41
N MET A 308 28.88 -46.46 14.36
CA MET A 308 29.96 -45.92 13.53
C MET A 308 31.36 -46.36 13.98
N LEU A 309 31.54 -46.71 15.25
CA LEU A 309 32.77 -47.30 15.78
C LEU A 309 32.82 -48.82 15.57
N PHE A 310 31.77 -49.55 15.98
CA PHE A 310 31.84 -50.99 16.22
C PHE A 310 30.90 -51.86 15.39
N ARG A 311 29.91 -51.27 14.70
CA ARG A 311 28.96 -51.99 13.82
C ARG A 311 28.92 -51.40 12.39
N PRO A 312 30.06 -51.35 11.66
CA PRO A 312 30.07 -50.94 10.25
C PRO A 312 29.22 -51.88 9.37
N ASP A 313 28.97 -53.11 9.83
CA ASP A 313 28.06 -54.09 9.22
C ASP A 313 26.58 -53.66 9.20
N PHE A 314 26.17 -52.76 10.11
CA PHE A 314 24.78 -52.30 10.26
C PHE A 314 24.15 -51.83 8.94
N TYR A 315 24.93 -51.16 8.09
CA TYR A 315 24.46 -50.61 6.81
C TYR A 315 24.49 -51.62 5.65
N GLY A 316 24.97 -52.86 5.86
CA GLY A 316 25.13 -53.90 4.84
C GLY A 316 26.55 -54.03 4.27
N ALA A 317 27.56 -53.47 4.94
CA ALA A 317 28.97 -53.72 4.63
C ALA A 317 29.43 -55.08 5.20
N ASN A 318 30.45 -55.68 4.59
CA ASN A 318 31.13 -56.87 5.14
C ASN A 318 32.50 -56.46 5.68
N LEU A 319 32.48 -55.78 6.84
CA LEU A 319 33.65 -55.23 7.52
C LEU A 319 33.51 -55.52 9.03
N ASN A 320 34.62 -55.87 9.69
CA ASN A 320 34.69 -55.93 11.16
C ASN A 320 35.17 -54.57 11.71
N ALA A 321 34.98 -54.32 13.02
CA ALA A 321 35.33 -53.04 13.63
C ALA A 321 36.84 -52.75 13.61
N LEU A 322 37.67 -53.79 13.73
CA LEU A 322 39.13 -53.66 13.80
C LEU A 322 39.71 -53.17 12.45
N ASP A 323 39.38 -53.83 11.34
CA ASP A 323 39.82 -53.42 10.00
C ASP A 323 39.24 -52.06 9.59
N TRP A 324 38.00 -51.75 10.00
CA TRP A 324 37.37 -50.45 9.79
C TRP A 324 38.13 -49.30 10.47
N LEU A 325 38.44 -49.43 11.76
CA LEU A 325 39.17 -48.41 12.51
C LEU A 325 40.63 -48.29 12.04
N ILE A 326 41.27 -49.39 11.62
CA ILE A 326 42.59 -49.37 10.98
C ILE A 326 42.53 -48.62 9.63
N GLN A 327 41.51 -48.86 8.80
CA GLN A 327 41.34 -48.17 7.52
C GLN A 327 41.20 -46.65 7.71
N LEU A 328 40.42 -46.22 8.69
CA LEU A 328 40.25 -44.79 9.01
C LEU A 328 41.51 -44.17 9.63
N GLY A 329 42.18 -44.88 10.52
CA GLY A 329 43.44 -44.42 11.13
C GLY A 329 44.63 -44.34 10.18
N ASN A 330 44.56 -45.02 9.04
CA ASN A 330 45.57 -44.97 7.97
C ASN A 330 45.24 -43.92 6.89
N LEU A 331 44.23 -43.08 7.10
CA LEU A 331 43.97 -41.93 6.23
C LEU A 331 45.10 -40.90 6.33
N SER A 332 45.42 -40.28 5.20
CA SER A 332 46.45 -39.22 5.16
C SER A 332 46.04 -37.99 5.98
N GLN A 333 47.03 -37.18 6.40
CA GLN A 333 46.78 -35.91 7.11
C GLN A 333 45.68 -35.06 6.45
N GLU A 334 45.70 -34.92 5.12
CA GLU A 334 44.67 -34.15 4.39
C GLU A 334 43.28 -34.77 4.47
N GLN A 335 43.14 -36.09 4.50
CA GLN A 335 41.85 -36.77 4.64
C GLN A 335 41.31 -36.71 6.08
N LEU A 336 42.20 -36.65 7.08
CA LEU A 336 41.82 -36.54 8.50
C LEU A 336 41.45 -35.10 8.92
N LYS A 337 41.83 -34.07 8.15
CA LYS A 337 41.42 -32.67 8.43
C LYS A 337 39.91 -32.51 8.43
N VAL A 338 39.39 -31.86 9.47
CA VAL A 338 37.96 -31.56 9.60
C VAL A 338 37.41 -30.77 8.39
N SER A 339 38.14 -29.80 7.84
CA SER A 339 37.70 -29.05 6.64
C SER A 339 37.34 -29.94 5.44
N ASN A 340 38.00 -31.09 5.32
CA ASN A 340 37.84 -32.06 4.23
C ASN A 340 36.79 -33.16 4.54
N ASN A 341 36.07 -33.11 5.67
CA ASN A 341 35.17 -34.20 6.12
C ASN A 341 34.16 -34.65 5.04
N LEU A 342 33.61 -33.73 4.25
CA LEU A 342 32.68 -34.01 3.15
C LEU A 342 33.34 -34.87 2.06
N SER A 343 34.58 -34.55 1.71
CA SER A 343 35.36 -35.28 0.71
C SER A 343 35.72 -36.67 1.25
N THR A 344 36.25 -36.75 2.47
CA THR A 344 36.61 -38.01 3.12
C THR A 344 35.41 -38.94 3.30
N PHE A 345 34.25 -38.40 3.71
CA PHE A 345 33.02 -39.19 3.79
C PHE A 345 32.61 -39.72 2.42
N ASN A 346 32.45 -38.86 1.42
CA ASN A 346 31.94 -39.25 0.10
C ASN A 346 32.91 -40.17 -0.67
N THR A 347 34.23 -40.03 -0.46
CA THR A 347 35.24 -40.80 -1.21
C THR A 347 35.70 -42.08 -0.52
N VAL A 348 35.59 -42.18 0.81
CA VAL A 348 36.05 -43.33 1.62
C VAL A 348 34.90 -43.98 2.41
N LEU A 349 34.31 -43.26 3.37
CA LEU A 349 33.36 -43.87 4.32
C LEU A 349 32.10 -44.38 3.61
N ALA A 350 31.53 -43.56 2.70
CA ALA A 350 30.33 -43.91 1.94
C ALA A 350 30.49 -45.21 1.13
N LYS A 351 31.67 -45.42 0.52
CA LYS A 351 31.98 -46.63 -0.24
C LYS A 351 32.17 -47.85 0.67
N SER A 352 32.87 -47.66 1.78
CA SER A 352 33.22 -48.74 2.73
C SER A 352 31.99 -49.25 3.47
N LEU A 353 31.14 -48.33 3.96
CA LEU A 353 29.86 -48.62 4.63
C LEU A 353 28.71 -48.94 3.66
N ARG A 354 28.91 -48.78 2.33
CA ARG A 354 27.87 -48.94 1.29
C ARG A 354 26.63 -48.05 1.51
N VAL A 355 26.86 -46.79 1.86
CA VAL A 355 25.82 -45.77 2.11
C VAL A 355 25.86 -44.65 1.06
N PRO A 356 24.78 -43.85 0.91
CA PRO A 356 24.79 -42.66 0.07
C PRO A 356 25.85 -41.63 0.52
N ALA A 357 26.14 -40.64 -0.34
CA ALA A 357 26.92 -39.46 0.02
C ALA A 357 26.33 -38.73 1.25
N LEU A 358 27.15 -37.95 1.96
CA LEU A 358 26.91 -37.44 3.32
C LEU A 358 25.47 -36.96 3.61
N ILE A 359 24.91 -36.08 2.78
CA ILE A 359 23.54 -35.56 2.97
C ILE A 359 22.50 -36.68 2.89
N GLY A 360 22.66 -37.62 1.95
CA GLY A 360 21.81 -38.80 1.83
C GLY A 360 22.00 -39.82 2.97
N PHE A 361 23.20 -39.92 3.52
CA PHE A 361 23.46 -40.72 4.73
C PHE A 361 22.76 -40.13 5.96
N LEU A 362 22.88 -38.82 6.20
CA LEU A 362 22.19 -38.14 7.30
C LEU A 362 20.67 -38.24 7.13
N ASN A 363 20.14 -38.00 5.93
CA ASN A 363 18.72 -38.19 5.61
C ASN A 363 18.24 -39.63 5.89
N ARG A 364 19.01 -40.65 5.47
CA ARG A 364 18.67 -42.07 5.68
C ARG A 364 18.62 -42.42 7.16
N ASN A 365 19.61 -42.01 7.95
CA ASN A 365 19.63 -42.28 9.39
C ASN A 365 18.48 -41.54 10.11
N ARG A 366 18.18 -40.30 9.72
CA ARG A 366 17.05 -39.54 10.26
C ARG A 366 15.71 -40.18 9.88
N GLN A 367 15.57 -40.76 8.68
CA GLN A 367 14.39 -41.57 8.32
C GLN A 367 14.28 -42.89 9.09
N MET A 368 15.41 -43.53 9.43
CA MET A 368 15.45 -44.78 10.19
C MET A 368 15.13 -44.59 11.68
N PHE A 369 15.77 -43.61 12.33
CA PHE A 369 15.77 -43.45 13.78
C PHE A 369 14.87 -42.30 14.28
N SER A 370 14.43 -41.41 13.40
CA SER A 370 13.56 -40.25 13.73
C SER A 370 12.60 -39.89 12.59
N PRO A 371 11.79 -40.84 12.07
CA PRO A 371 10.89 -40.60 10.94
C PRO A 371 9.90 -39.43 11.18
N GLU A 372 9.56 -39.15 12.44
CA GLU A 372 8.72 -38.04 12.90
C GLU A 372 9.38 -36.66 12.79
N LEU A 373 10.72 -36.58 12.87
CA LEU A 373 11.43 -35.31 12.73
C LEU A 373 11.67 -34.97 11.26
N ASN A 374 11.55 -33.69 10.93
CA ASN A 374 12.11 -33.14 9.69
C ASN A 374 13.59 -32.78 9.89
N ASN A 375 14.31 -32.56 8.79
CA ASN A 375 15.76 -32.35 8.82
C ASN A 375 16.19 -31.03 9.51
N GLU A 376 15.40 -29.96 9.44
CA GLU A 376 15.75 -28.69 10.09
C GLU A 376 15.60 -28.80 11.61
N GLN A 377 14.54 -29.47 12.05
CA GLN A 377 14.29 -29.74 13.47
C GLN A 377 15.38 -30.65 14.05
N TRP A 378 15.60 -31.82 13.45
CA TRP A 378 16.64 -32.76 13.85
C TRP A 378 18.05 -32.15 13.91
N PHE A 379 18.40 -31.25 12.97
CA PHE A 379 19.70 -30.59 12.96
C PHE A 379 19.85 -29.62 14.14
N LYS A 380 18.82 -28.82 14.42
CA LYS A 380 18.81 -27.87 15.55
C LYS A 380 18.78 -28.59 16.90
N ASP A 381 18.07 -29.71 17.01
CA ASP A 381 18.02 -30.53 18.23
C ASP A 381 19.34 -31.26 18.55
N ASN A 382 20.29 -31.32 17.60
CA ASN A 382 21.58 -31.99 17.76
C ASN A 382 22.75 -31.06 18.14
N THR A 383 22.60 -29.76 17.95
CA THR A 383 23.68 -28.77 18.07
C THR A 383 23.45 -27.83 19.24
N GLY A 384 24.50 -27.56 20.01
CA GLY A 384 24.45 -26.57 21.10
C GLY A 384 24.47 -25.11 20.62
N VAL A 385 24.68 -24.88 19.32
CA VAL A 385 24.79 -23.54 18.70
C VAL A 385 23.47 -22.78 18.78
N PHE A 386 23.51 -21.50 19.17
CA PHE A 386 22.32 -20.64 19.04
C PHE A 386 22.04 -20.36 17.55
N ILE A 387 20.97 -20.96 17.02
CA ILE A 387 20.56 -20.75 15.62
C ILE A 387 19.28 -19.95 15.57
N TYR A 388 19.31 -18.81 14.86
CA TYR A 388 18.12 -18.00 14.58
C TYR A 388 17.87 -17.84 13.09
N GLU A 389 16.63 -18.11 12.68
CA GLU A 389 16.20 -18.16 11.28
C GLU A 389 15.12 -17.09 11.08
N VAL A 390 15.45 -16.03 10.35
CA VAL A 390 14.60 -14.85 10.13
C VAL A 390 13.84 -15.01 8.80
N PRO A 391 12.53 -15.33 8.81
CA PRO A 391 11.75 -15.40 7.58
C PRO A 391 11.56 -14.02 6.98
N SER A 392 11.72 -13.93 5.65
CA SER A 392 11.39 -12.72 4.88
C SER A 392 9.87 -12.52 4.84
N LYS A 393 9.41 -11.29 5.07
CA LYS A 393 8.00 -10.89 4.98
C LYS A 393 7.55 -10.80 3.52
N GLU A 394 8.41 -10.31 2.64
CA GLU A 394 8.15 -10.13 1.21
C GLU A 394 8.25 -11.46 0.42
N ASN A 395 9.07 -12.40 0.92
CA ASN A 395 9.26 -13.71 0.35
C ASN A 395 9.27 -14.81 1.43
N PRO A 396 8.09 -15.20 1.97
CA PRO A 396 7.97 -16.28 2.96
C PRO A 396 8.46 -17.66 2.46
N ASN A 397 8.69 -17.81 1.15
CA ASN A 397 9.23 -19.03 0.54
C ASN A 397 10.78 -19.05 0.49
N ALA A 398 11.46 -17.99 0.95
CA ALA A 398 12.91 -17.94 1.03
C ALA A 398 13.46 -19.09 1.91
N PRO A 399 14.51 -19.82 1.48
CA PRO A 399 15.04 -20.97 2.20
C PRO A 399 15.91 -20.50 3.38
N VAL A 400 15.29 -20.15 4.50
CA VAL A 400 15.97 -19.68 5.72
C VAL A 400 16.31 -20.78 6.73
N GLY A 401 15.86 -22.02 6.49
CA GLY A 401 16.25 -23.20 7.29
C GLY A 401 17.75 -23.51 7.14
N ILE A 402 18.46 -23.61 8.26
CA ILE A 402 19.93 -23.75 8.28
C ILE A 402 20.41 -25.03 7.60
N PHE A 403 19.78 -26.18 7.83
CA PHE A 403 20.23 -27.44 7.25
C PHE A 403 19.99 -27.43 5.74
N ARG A 404 18.82 -26.95 5.29
CA ARG A 404 18.54 -26.72 3.87
C ARG A 404 19.57 -25.80 3.24
N ARG A 405 19.90 -24.65 3.84
CA ARG A 405 20.96 -23.75 3.35
C ARG A 405 22.29 -24.49 3.21
N LEU A 406 22.79 -25.12 4.27
CA LEU A 406 24.09 -25.80 4.26
C LEU A 406 24.12 -26.99 3.26
N ALA A 407 23.02 -27.73 3.13
CA ALA A 407 22.90 -28.90 2.27
C ALA A 407 22.64 -28.56 0.79
N THR A 408 21.89 -27.49 0.47
CA THR A 408 21.44 -27.19 -0.92
C THR A 408 22.10 -25.97 -1.56
N SER A 409 22.85 -25.14 -0.83
CA SER A 409 23.49 -23.94 -1.40
C SER A 409 24.39 -24.22 -2.61
N LYS A 410 24.52 -23.20 -3.49
CA LYS A 410 25.57 -23.11 -4.52
C LYS A 410 26.97 -23.25 -3.90
N ARG A 411 27.15 -22.77 -2.65
CA ARG A 411 28.42 -22.78 -1.91
C ARG A 411 28.71 -24.17 -1.37
N THR A 412 29.32 -25.01 -2.21
CA THR A 412 29.66 -26.42 -1.92
C THR A 412 30.36 -26.64 -0.59
N ARG A 413 31.18 -25.68 -0.14
CA ARG A 413 31.88 -25.71 1.15
C ARG A 413 30.96 -25.82 2.37
N TYR A 414 29.76 -25.24 2.33
CA TYR A 414 28.82 -25.29 3.47
C TYR A 414 28.44 -26.73 3.85
N ARG A 415 28.51 -27.69 2.91
CA ARG A 415 28.24 -29.10 3.18
C ARG A 415 29.28 -29.77 4.09
N SER A 416 30.49 -29.20 4.24
CA SER A 416 31.46 -29.66 5.25
C SER A 416 31.29 -28.96 6.61
N PHE A 417 30.41 -27.96 6.75
CA PHE A 417 30.13 -27.33 8.03
C PHE A 417 29.15 -28.16 8.89
N ILE A 418 28.35 -29.02 8.24
CA ILE A 418 27.28 -29.82 8.86
C ILE A 418 27.81 -30.77 9.95
N LEU A 419 28.86 -31.55 9.67
CA LEU A 419 29.41 -32.49 10.67
C LEU A 419 30.04 -31.78 11.88
N PRO A 420 30.89 -30.75 11.72
CA PRO A 420 31.33 -29.90 12.84
C PRO A 420 30.17 -29.41 13.71
N LEU A 421 29.15 -28.78 13.13
CA LEU A 421 28.03 -28.18 13.86
C LEU A 421 27.22 -29.22 14.66
N LEU A 422 26.93 -30.40 14.09
CA LEU A 422 26.23 -31.49 14.79
C LEU A 422 27.00 -32.05 16.01
N ASN A 423 28.30 -31.78 16.11
CA ASN A 423 29.15 -32.27 17.20
C ASN A 423 29.49 -31.18 18.25
N ILE A 424 29.08 -29.92 18.03
CA ILE A 424 29.13 -28.85 19.05
C ILE A 424 28.01 -29.09 20.06
N LYS A 425 28.34 -29.13 21.35
CA LYS A 425 27.37 -29.43 22.42
C LYS A 425 27.08 -28.24 23.37
N ASN A 426 27.83 -27.15 23.27
CA ASN A 426 27.65 -25.93 24.07
C ASN A 426 27.21 -24.73 23.20
N ASN A 427 26.51 -23.78 23.80
CA ASN A 427 26.24 -22.47 23.19
C ASN A 427 27.44 -21.51 23.39
N ASP A 428 28.53 -21.76 22.66
CA ASP A 428 29.71 -20.88 22.57
C ASP A 428 29.76 -20.09 21.25
N MET A 429 28.83 -20.33 20.31
CA MET A 429 28.72 -19.59 19.06
C MET A 429 27.27 -19.51 18.57
N PHE A 430 27.01 -18.55 17.67
CA PHE A 430 25.71 -18.36 17.03
C PHE A 430 25.76 -18.44 15.51
N ILE A 431 24.61 -18.75 14.91
CA ILE A 431 24.33 -18.64 13.48
C ILE A 431 23.01 -17.89 13.29
N ILE A 432 23.03 -16.83 12.47
CA ILE A 432 21.83 -16.10 12.05
C ILE A 432 21.63 -16.32 10.55
N VAL A 433 20.45 -16.78 10.15
CA VAL A 433 20.07 -17.00 8.75
C VAL A 433 18.93 -16.07 8.38
N ASN A 434 19.02 -15.45 7.22
CA ASN A 434 17.90 -14.74 6.57
C ASN A 434 17.90 -15.07 5.07
N MET A 435 17.03 -14.42 4.28
CA MET A 435 16.94 -14.61 2.83
C MET A 435 18.30 -14.48 2.10
N SER A 436 19.15 -13.55 2.52
CA SER A 436 20.35 -13.13 1.77
C SER A 436 21.67 -13.60 2.36
N THR A 437 21.74 -13.83 3.69
CA THR A 437 23.00 -14.15 4.39
C THR A 437 22.91 -15.35 5.31
N ILE A 438 24.09 -15.87 5.67
CA ILE A 438 24.33 -16.70 6.86
C ILE A 438 25.44 -16.02 7.66
N THR A 439 25.13 -15.54 8.85
CA THR A 439 26.08 -14.88 9.75
C THR A 439 26.56 -15.86 10.80
N PHE A 440 27.87 -16.08 10.92
CA PHE A 440 28.52 -16.92 11.93
C PHE A 440 29.28 -16.05 12.92
N GLY A 441 29.13 -16.24 14.23
CA GLY A 441 29.85 -15.44 15.23
C GLY A 441 30.06 -16.09 16.59
N LEU A 442 30.93 -15.48 17.39
CA LEU A 442 31.34 -15.94 18.72
C LEU A 442 30.54 -15.25 19.82
N ASN A 443 30.12 -16.00 20.85
CA ASN A 443 29.45 -15.40 22.01
C ASN A 443 30.43 -14.50 22.79
N GLU A 444 31.71 -14.87 22.82
CA GLU A 444 32.79 -14.08 23.42
C GLU A 444 33.04 -12.75 22.72
N ARG A 445 32.55 -12.50 21.50
CA ARG A 445 32.67 -11.16 20.88
C ARG A 445 31.87 -10.10 21.65
N TYR A 446 30.88 -10.52 22.44
CA TYR A 446 29.99 -9.69 23.23
C TYR A 446 30.17 -9.86 24.75
N ILE A 447 30.89 -10.91 25.19
CA ILE A 447 31.07 -11.29 26.60
C ILE A 447 32.55 -11.19 26.98
N ASP A 448 32.83 -10.39 28.02
CA ASP A 448 34.20 -10.20 28.52
C ASP A 448 34.82 -11.52 29.03
N GLN A 449 36.05 -11.80 28.60
CA GLN A 449 36.77 -13.05 28.93
C GLN A 449 36.87 -13.33 30.43
N GLY A 450 36.89 -12.31 31.30
CA GLY A 450 36.91 -12.51 32.76
C GLY A 450 35.66 -13.21 33.30
N ILE A 451 34.53 -13.12 32.60
CA ILE A 451 33.24 -13.70 33.03
C ILE A 451 33.24 -15.23 32.94
N LYS A 452 34.07 -15.84 32.07
CA LYS A 452 34.16 -17.31 31.95
C LYS A 452 34.59 -18.05 33.22
N GLN A 453 35.09 -17.34 34.24
CA GLN A 453 35.41 -17.91 35.55
C GLN A 453 34.17 -18.18 36.42
N ASP A 454 33.01 -17.63 36.05
CA ASP A 454 31.71 -17.83 36.68
C ASP A 454 30.74 -18.43 35.63
N PRO A 455 30.53 -19.76 35.63
CA PRO A 455 29.72 -20.43 34.62
C PRO A 455 28.25 -19.99 34.62
N GLU A 456 27.67 -19.66 35.78
CA GLU A 456 26.28 -19.22 35.86
C GLU A 456 26.13 -17.82 35.24
N GLN A 457 27.01 -16.89 35.63
CA GLN A 457 27.03 -15.55 35.05
C GLN A 457 27.36 -15.58 33.55
N TYR A 458 28.24 -16.47 33.09
CA TYR A 458 28.53 -16.64 31.66
C TYR A 458 27.26 -17.08 30.89
N GLN A 459 26.53 -18.08 31.37
CA GLN A 459 25.29 -18.52 30.73
C GLN A 459 24.19 -17.44 30.75
N GLN A 460 24.07 -16.68 31.85
CA GLN A 460 23.19 -15.50 31.91
C GLN A 460 23.59 -14.42 30.89
N LYS A 461 24.89 -14.28 30.57
CA LYS A 461 25.37 -13.37 29.51
C LYS A 461 25.13 -13.91 28.11
N VAL A 462 25.30 -15.22 27.87
CA VAL A 462 24.96 -15.85 26.59
C VAL A 462 23.49 -15.61 26.25
N ALA A 463 22.56 -15.94 27.15
CA ALA A 463 21.13 -15.72 26.92
C ALA A 463 20.76 -14.24 26.67
N ALA A 464 21.47 -13.29 27.27
CA ALA A 464 21.30 -11.86 27.02
C ALA A 464 21.86 -11.43 25.65
N VAL A 465 22.96 -12.03 25.19
CA VAL A 465 23.55 -11.82 23.87
C VAL A 465 22.63 -12.42 22.79
N ASP A 466 22.16 -13.65 22.96
CA ASP A 466 21.20 -14.32 22.08
C ASP A 466 19.94 -13.46 21.88
N THR A 467 19.40 -12.92 22.98
CA THR A 467 18.21 -12.03 22.96
C THR A 467 18.48 -10.73 22.19
N ALA A 468 19.64 -10.11 22.37
CA ALA A 468 20.01 -8.87 21.66
C ALA A 468 20.28 -9.14 20.17
N LEU A 469 21.02 -10.20 19.85
CA LEU A 469 21.30 -10.64 18.49
C LEU A 469 20.02 -10.98 17.73
N LYS A 470 19.02 -11.58 18.39
CA LYS A 470 17.71 -11.84 17.81
C LYS A 470 17.05 -10.56 17.29
N SER A 471 17.04 -9.51 18.12
CA SER A 471 16.48 -8.20 17.73
C SER A 471 17.27 -7.53 16.61
N PHE A 472 18.60 -7.64 16.55
CA PHE A 472 19.36 -7.13 15.40
C PHE A 472 19.09 -7.96 14.13
N ALA A 473 19.00 -9.28 14.25
CA ALA A 473 18.71 -10.19 13.14
C ALA A 473 17.33 -9.93 12.50
N ASP A 474 16.30 -9.64 13.30
CA ASP A 474 14.98 -9.25 12.81
C ASP A 474 15.08 -8.00 11.91
N HIS A 475 15.77 -6.96 12.38
CA HIS A 475 16.06 -5.76 11.60
C HIS A 475 16.90 -6.04 10.34
N TRP A 476 17.85 -6.98 10.38
CA TRP A 476 18.58 -7.43 9.18
C TRP A 476 17.64 -8.11 8.17
N GLY A 477 16.56 -8.74 8.62
CA GLY A 477 15.45 -9.20 7.79
C GLY A 477 14.77 -8.04 7.05
N GLU A 478 14.32 -7.02 7.81
CA GLU A 478 13.66 -5.83 7.24
C GLU A 478 14.51 -5.14 6.15
N TYR A 479 15.84 -5.12 6.31
CA TYR A 479 16.78 -4.57 5.32
C TYR A 479 16.75 -5.31 3.97
N TYR A 480 16.70 -6.65 4.00
CA TYR A 480 16.60 -7.44 2.77
C TYR A 480 15.18 -7.43 2.19
N ASP A 481 14.15 -7.31 3.03
CA ASP A 481 12.77 -7.09 2.58
C ASP A 481 12.62 -5.73 1.88
N PHE A 482 13.15 -4.64 2.45
CA PHE A 482 13.26 -3.34 1.76
C PHE A 482 13.92 -3.48 0.39
N TRP A 483 15.09 -4.12 0.31
CA TRP A 483 15.77 -4.30 -0.97
C TRP A 483 15.01 -5.20 -1.95
N TYR A 484 14.24 -6.16 -1.45
CA TYR A 484 13.37 -7.01 -2.27
C TYR A 484 12.18 -6.21 -2.85
N ARG A 485 11.65 -5.22 -2.13
CA ARG A 485 10.65 -4.26 -2.65
C ARG A 485 11.23 -3.29 -3.68
N MET A 486 12.49 -2.86 -3.52
CA MET A 486 13.12 -1.83 -4.38
C MET A 486 13.83 -2.36 -5.63
N THR A 487 14.19 -3.64 -5.69
CA THR A 487 14.94 -4.23 -6.81
C THR A 487 14.03 -4.91 -7.85
N ASN A 488 14.54 -5.09 -9.08
CA ASN A 488 13.84 -5.82 -10.13
C ASN A 488 13.82 -7.35 -9.89
N ASP A 489 13.06 -8.09 -10.70
CA ASP A 489 12.87 -9.53 -10.48
C ASP A 489 14.16 -10.38 -10.64
N GLN A 490 15.18 -9.87 -11.34
CA GLN A 490 16.52 -10.48 -11.34
C GLN A 490 17.21 -10.26 -9.99
N GLY A 491 17.17 -9.04 -9.45
CA GLY A 491 17.71 -8.73 -8.13
C GLY A 491 17.02 -9.54 -7.01
N LYS A 492 15.71 -9.73 -7.07
CA LYS A 492 14.94 -10.59 -6.14
C LYS A 492 15.46 -12.04 -6.14
N GLN A 493 15.77 -12.59 -7.31
CA GLN A 493 16.37 -13.93 -7.44
C GLN A 493 17.82 -13.99 -6.94
N LEU A 494 18.58 -12.90 -7.10
CA LEU A 494 19.96 -12.81 -6.61
C LEU A 494 20.03 -12.67 -5.09
N LEU A 495 19.16 -11.86 -4.45
CA LEU A 495 19.04 -11.74 -2.99
C LEU A 495 18.93 -13.12 -2.34
N VAL A 496 17.98 -13.94 -2.81
CA VAL A 496 17.76 -15.31 -2.31
C VAL A 496 18.98 -16.24 -2.53
N SER A 497 19.67 -16.09 -3.67
CA SER A 497 20.54 -17.15 -4.20
C SER A 497 22.05 -16.87 -4.20
N GLU A 498 22.50 -15.65 -3.88
CA GLU A 498 23.93 -15.35 -3.70
C GLU A 498 24.46 -15.74 -2.31
N ASP A 499 23.58 -15.83 -1.31
CA ASP A 499 23.78 -16.57 -0.05
C ASP A 499 25.10 -16.19 0.65
N ILE A 500 25.25 -14.89 0.94
CA ILE A 500 26.52 -14.28 1.36
C ILE A 500 26.86 -14.70 2.80
N PRO A 501 28.01 -15.37 3.06
CA PRO A 501 28.46 -15.60 4.41
C PRO A 501 28.99 -14.31 5.02
N VAL A 502 28.53 -14.02 6.23
CA VAL A 502 29.05 -12.96 7.09
C VAL A 502 29.77 -13.64 8.24
N TRP A 503 31.02 -13.25 8.52
CA TRP A 503 31.76 -13.74 9.67
C TRP A 503 31.95 -12.59 10.65
N ASP A 504 31.44 -12.77 11.87
CA ASP A 504 31.62 -11.81 12.95
C ASP A 504 33.07 -11.84 13.48
N SER A 505 33.39 -10.84 14.29
CA SER A 505 34.75 -10.49 14.68
C SER A 505 35.39 -11.42 15.70
N TYR A 506 36.67 -11.72 15.45
CA TYR A 506 37.57 -12.40 16.39
C TYR A 506 38.29 -11.43 17.34
N TRP A 507 37.87 -10.15 17.44
CA TRP A 507 38.44 -9.14 18.35
C TRP A 507 37.59 -9.02 19.62
N ILE A 508 37.83 -9.92 20.57
CA ILE A 508 36.98 -10.11 21.75
C ILE A 508 37.40 -9.23 22.95
N PRO A 509 36.45 -8.77 23.78
CA PRO A 509 36.73 -8.04 25.02
C PRO A 509 37.49 -8.90 26.06
N ASP A 510 38.58 -8.33 26.57
CA ASP A 510 39.39 -8.87 27.67
C ASP A 510 39.92 -7.70 28.51
N LYS A 511 39.18 -7.35 29.57
CA LYS A 511 39.53 -6.26 30.50
C LYS A 511 40.69 -6.59 31.45
N ALA A 512 41.20 -7.83 31.48
CA ALA A 512 42.43 -8.12 32.21
C ALA A 512 43.66 -7.57 31.45
N LEU A 513 43.56 -7.41 30.13
CA LEU A 513 44.59 -6.79 29.30
C LEU A 513 44.50 -5.25 29.32
N LYS A 514 45.65 -4.58 29.31
CA LYS A 514 45.77 -3.09 29.30
C LYS A 514 45.10 -2.40 28.11
N GLN A 515 44.72 -3.14 27.07
CA GLN A 515 44.06 -2.66 25.86
C GLN A 515 42.56 -3.01 25.80
N GLY A 516 42.03 -3.75 26.79
CA GLY A 516 40.62 -4.11 26.93
C GLY A 516 40.09 -5.16 25.96
N PHE A 517 40.88 -5.60 24.99
CA PHE A 517 40.50 -6.53 23.91
C PHE A 517 41.69 -7.39 23.46
N ARG A 518 41.41 -8.49 22.75
CA ARG A 518 42.43 -9.33 22.09
C ARG A 518 41.88 -9.99 20.83
N TRP A 519 42.80 -10.32 19.90
CA TRP A 519 42.47 -11.17 18.76
C TRP A 519 42.51 -12.64 19.20
N VAL A 520 41.54 -13.43 18.75
CA VAL A 520 41.46 -14.87 19.04
C VAL A 520 42.37 -15.65 18.09
N GLY A 521 43.19 -16.55 18.65
CA GLY A 521 44.16 -17.33 17.91
C GLY A 521 43.60 -18.65 17.40
N LYS A 522 44.18 -19.21 16.32
CA LYS A 522 43.75 -20.48 15.67
C LYS A 522 43.64 -21.69 16.60
N TYR A 523 44.35 -21.68 17.73
CA TYR A 523 44.38 -22.75 18.74
C TYR A 523 44.04 -22.20 20.14
N ASP A 524 43.17 -21.19 20.23
CA ASP A 524 42.84 -20.53 21.50
C ASP A 524 41.79 -21.32 22.29
N GLN A 525 42.28 -22.13 23.23
CA GLN A 525 41.45 -23.02 24.05
C GLN A 525 40.55 -22.28 25.07
N ALA A 526 40.66 -20.95 25.21
CA ALA A 526 39.70 -20.16 25.98
C ALA A 526 38.38 -19.89 25.21
N VAL A 527 38.34 -20.18 23.90
CA VAL A 527 37.22 -19.93 22.99
C VAL A 527 36.87 -21.25 22.26
N PRO A 528 36.10 -22.17 22.88
CA PRO A 528 35.93 -23.54 22.38
C PRO A 528 35.47 -23.65 20.93
N ALA A 529 34.55 -22.77 20.50
CA ALA A 529 34.05 -22.69 19.13
C ALA A 529 35.15 -22.52 18.06
N ILE A 530 36.35 -22.06 18.43
CA ILE A 530 37.50 -21.99 17.52
C ILE A 530 38.05 -23.37 17.18
N GLU A 531 38.29 -24.24 18.17
CA GLU A 531 38.75 -25.63 17.96
C GLU A 531 37.60 -26.57 17.55
N GLU A 532 36.34 -26.19 17.83
CA GLU A 532 35.16 -26.95 17.44
C GLU A 532 34.63 -26.62 16.03
N PHE A 533 34.71 -25.35 15.59
CA PHE A 533 34.15 -24.89 14.31
C PHE A 533 35.08 -24.02 13.46
N PHE A 534 35.36 -22.77 13.89
CA PHE A 534 35.87 -21.71 12.99
C PHE A 534 37.23 -22.02 12.38
N ALA A 535 38.18 -22.54 13.17
CA ALA A 535 39.49 -22.97 12.66
C ALA A 535 39.44 -24.32 11.91
N PRO A 536 38.69 -25.35 12.37
CA PRO A 536 38.43 -26.58 11.63
C PRO A 536 37.86 -26.42 10.23
N VAL A 537 36.93 -25.48 10.00
CA VAL A 537 36.35 -25.25 8.65
C VAL A 537 37.24 -24.40 7.74
N GLY A 538 38.21 -23.66 8.31
CA GLY A 538 39.25 -22.94 7.57
C GLY A 538 38.94 -21.48 7.22
N ASP A 539 37.85 -20.90 7.73
CA ASP A 539 37.42 -19.52 7.46
C ASP A 539 37.95 -18.48 8.48
N MET A 540 39.01 -18.80 9.24
CA MET A 540 39.70 -17.82 10.09
C MET A 540 40.57 -16.85 9.28
N TYR A 541 40.04 -15.65 9.03
CA TYR A 541 40.79 -14.49 8.53
C TYR A 541 41.66 -13.85 9.62
N GLN A 542 42.40 -12.78 9.26
CA GLN A 542 43.36 -12.10 10.13
C GLN A 542 42.99 -10.62 10.31
N ALA A 543 43.44 -10.01 11.41
CA ALA A 543 43.30 -8.57 11.63
C ALA A 543 44.08 -7.77 10.56
N ASN A 544 43.34 -7.06 9.70
CA ASN A 544 43.88 -6.19 8.65
C ASN A 544 43.92 -4.69 9.05
N GLY A 545 43.23 -4.31 10.13
CA GLY A 545 43.09 -2.94 10.61
C GLY A 545 41.86 -2.16 10.12
N SER A 546 40.91 -2.79 9.40
CA SER A 546 39.62 -2.18 9.05
C SER A 546 38.55 -2.43 10.14
N GLY A 547 37.39 -1.75 10.04
CA GLY A 547 36.22 -2.01 10.88
C GLY A 547 35.57 -3.35 10.50
N ALA A 548 35.12 -3.44 9.25
CA ALA A 548 34.77 -4.66 8.51
C ALA A 548 35.39 -4.63 7.10
N TYR A 549 35.11 -5.63 6.26
CA TYR A 549 35.29 -5.55 4.80
C TYR A 549 34.48 -6.62 4.04
N ALA A 550 33.99 -6.25 2.85
CA ALA A 550 33.36 -7.11 1.85
C ALA A 550 34.34 -7.55 0.73
N SER A 551 33.95 -8.57 -0.02
CA SER A 551 34.73 -9.10 -1.17
C SER A 551 33.96 -9.17 -2.49
N GLY A 552 32.68 -8.79 -2.51
CA GLY A 552 31.74 -9.16 -3.56
C GLY A 552 31.16 -10.57 -3.39
N SER A 553 31.57 -11.33 -2.37
CA SER A 553 31.14 -12.72 -2.17
C SER A 553 31.06 -13.19 -0.70
N TYR A 554 31.52 -12.37 0.26
CA TYR A 554 31.46 -12.58 1.71
C TYR A 554 31.68 -11.23 2.44
N VAL A 555 31.39 -11.17 3.74
CA VAL A 555 31.71 -10.05 4.64
C VAL A 555 32.47 -10.56 5.86
N HIS A 556 33.52 -9.87 6.28
CA HIS A 556 34.22 -10.11 7.55
C HIS A 556 34.19 -8.86 8.43
N PHE A 557 33.66 -8.96 9.64
CA PHE A 557 33.79 -7.92 10.67
C PHE A 557 35.14 -8.10 11.37
N VAL A 558 35.98 -7.07 11.40
CA VAL A 558 37.36 -7.20 11.91
C VAL A 558 37.49 -6.62 13.30
N VAL A 559 37.45 -5.29 13.44
CA VAL A 559 37.46 -4.62 14.76
C VAL A 559 36.05 -4.41 15.27
N ASP A 560 35.10 -4.12 14.38
CA ASP A 560 33.69 -3.95 14.71
C ASP A 560 33.02 -5.29 15.04
N ALA A 561 31.84 -5.25 15.63
CA ALA A 561 30.98 -6.44 15.78
C ALA A 561 29.84 -6.36 14.75
N ALA A 562 29.27 -7.49 14.34
CA ALA A 562 28.08 -7.51 13.50
C ALA A 562 26.83 -7.00 14.26
N GLY A 563 26.66 -7.41 15.52
CA GLY A 563 25.59 -6.95 16.40
C GLY A 563 25.83 -5.56 16.98
N GLY A 564 24.74 -4.86 17.33
CA GLY A 564 24.77 -3.44 17.73
C GLY A 564 24.32 -2.51 16.60
N THR A 565 24.08 -1.25 16.93
CA THR A 565 23.64 -0.21 15.97
C THR A 565 24.71 0.07 14.91
N HIS A 566 25.93 0.42 15.33
CA HIS A 566 27.10 0.60 14.46
C HIS A 566 27.39 -0.65 13.64
N GLY A 567 27.37 -1.83 14.27
CA GLY A 567 27.59 -3.11 13.60
C GLY A 567 26.58 -3.38 12.48
N THR A 568 25.31 -3.07 12.74
CA THR A 568 24.22 -3.22 11.79
C THR A 568 24.27 -2.17 10.67
N SER A 569 24.64 -0.92 10.96
CA SER A 569 24.91 0.10 9.92
C SER A 569 26.07 -0.34 9.03
N THR A 570 27.17 -0.81 9.62
CA THR A 570 28.33 -1.40 8.91
C THR A 570 27.94 -2.66 8.12
N LEU A 571 26.99 -3.48 8.57
CA LEU A 571 26.46 -4.58 7.75
C LEU A 571 25.84 -4.03 6.45
N THR A 572 25.03 -2.98 6.51
CA THR A 572 24.47 -2.37 5.28
C THR A 572 25.52 -1.72 4.38
N HIS A 573 26.61 -1.22 4.95
CA HIS A 573 27.76 -0.72 4.21
C HIS A 573 28.43 -1.84 3.39
N GLU A 574 28.81 -2.93 4.06
CA GLU A 574 29.48 -4.08 3.43
C GLU A 574 28.56 -4.86 2.48
N MET A 575 27.25 -4.89 2.75
CA MET A 575 26.27 -5.49 1.85
C MET A 575 26.00 -4.61 0.63
N THR A 576 26.10 -3.27 0.73
CA THR A 576 26.15 -2.39 -0.45
C THR A 576 27.37 -2.73 -1.31
N HIS A 577 28.54 -2.95 -0.72
CA HIS A 577 29.73 -3.36 -1.46
C HIS A 577 29.58 -4.69 -2.22
N ASN A 578 28.77 -5.62 -1.70
CA ASN A 578 28.44 -6.89 -2.35
C ASN A 578 27.33 -6.77 -3.41
N PHE A 579 26.29 -5.98 -3.17
CA PHE A 579 25.02 -6.04 -3.90
C PHE A 579 24.73 -4.87 -4.83
N ASP A 580 25.45 -3.73 -4.73
CA ASP A 580 25.07 -2.51 -5.44
C ASP A 580 24.93 -2.68 -6.97
N GLY A 581 25.96 -3.14 -7.67
CA GLY A 581 25.99 -3.20 -9.13
C GLY A 581 25.12 -4.29 -9.75
N GLN A 582 24.81 -5.36 -9.00
CA GLN A 582 24.06 -6.51 -9.52
C GLN A 582 22.60 -6.51 -9.08
N ILE A 583 22.31 -6.06 -7.85
CA ILE A 583 20.97 -6.09 -7.25
C ILE A 583 20.42 -4.67 -7.15
N TYR A 584 21.05 -3.78 -6.38
CA TYR A 584 20.45 -2.47 -6.07
C TYR A 584 20.35 -1.59 -7.33
N PHE A 585 21.29 -1.73 -8.26
CA PHE A 585 21.30 -1.06 -9.56
C PHE A 585 20.72 -1.92 -10.70
N ASN A 586 19.90 -2.93 -10.38
CA ASN A 586 19.14 -3.73 -11.35
C ASN A 586 20.01 -4.34 -12.46
N GLY A 587 21.21 -4.83 -12.12
CA GLY A 587 22.18 -5.44 -13.04
C GLY A 587 23.04 -4.45 -13.87
N ASN A 588 22.81 -3.13 -13.77
CA ASN A 588 23.51 -2.14 -14.60
C ASN A 588 24.97 -1.87 -14.19
N GLY A 589 25.42 -2.35 -13.03
CA GLY A 589 26.76 -2.11 -12.50
C GLY A 589 26.99 -0.68 -11.97
N ARG A 590 27.94 -0.53 -11.05
CA ARG A 590 28.42 0.78 -10.55
C ARG A 590 28.86 1.70 -11.69
N ARG A 591 28.47 2.98 -11.66
CA ARG A 591 28.92 4.01 -12.62
C ARG A 591 30.44 3.98 -12.84
N GLN A 592 30.84 3.97 -14.11
CA GLN A 592 32.24 3.87 -14.52
C GLN A 592 33.13 4.95 -13.86
N SER A 593 34.30 4.52 -13.40
CA SER A 593 35.30 5.31 -12.65
C SER A 593 34.94 5.72 -11.21
N MET A 594 33.71 5.49 -10.73
CA MET A 594 33.41 5.56 -9.30
C MET A 594 33.89 4.28 -8.59
N GLY A 595 34.47 4.43 -7.41
CA GLY A 595 34.83 3.31 -6.54
C GLY A 595 33.68 2.91 -5.63
N ALA A 596 33.77 1.72 -5.03
CA ALA A 596 32.70 1.12 -4.22
C ALA A 596 32.25 2.02 -3.05
N GLU A 597 33.18 2.73 -2.42
CA GLU A 597 32.86 3.63 -1.30
C GLU A 597 31.91 4.77 -1.67
N ALA A 598 31.86 5.18 -2.94
CA ALA A 598 30.93 6.20 -3.41
C ALA A 598 29.45 5.84 -3.12
N PHE A 599 29.14 4.55 -3.10
CA PHE A 599 27.78 4.02 -3.04
C PHE A 599 27.34 3.59 -1.62
N ALA A 600 28.29 3.26 -0.75
CA ALA A 600 28.01 2.81 0.62
C ALA A 600 27.83 3.98 1.60
N MET A 601 28.89 4.41 2.30
CA MET A 601 28.79 5.44 3.34
C MET A 601 28.35 6.80 2.76
N GLY A 602 27.23 7.33 3.27
CA GLY A 602 26.65 8.59 2.80
C GLY A 602 25.84 8.49 1.51
N LEU A 603 25.43 7.28 1.09
CA LEU A 603 24.43 7.09 0.04
C LEU A 603 23.43 5.96 0.37
N LEU A 604 23.87 4.70 0.43
CA LEU A 604 23.00 3.53 0.65
C LEU A 604 23.26 2.76 1.96
N GLN A 605 24.29 3.14 2.72
CA GLN A 605 24.43 2.71 4.12
C GLN A 605 23.28 3.30 4.95
N SER A 606 22.67 2.48 5.81
CA SER A 606 21.65 2.93 6.75
C SER A 606 22.24 3.85 7.82
N ALA A 607 21.51 4.91 8.16
CA ALA A 607 21.73 5.69 9.37
C ALA A 607 21.83 4.79 10.61
N GLU A 608 22.68 5.18 11.56
CA GLU A 608 22.81 4.48 12.85
C GLU A 608 21.78 5.02 13.84
N ASN A 609 21.59 6.35 13.86
CA ASN A 609 20.76 7.04 14.84
C ASN A 609 19.62 7.79 14.18
N SER A 610 18.48 7.83 14.86
CA SER A 610 17.27 8.54 14.42
C SER A 610 17.48 10.04 14.19
N GLN A 611 18.50 10.64 14.79
CA GLN A 611 18.83 12.06 14.71
C GLN A 611 19.95 12.41 13.70
N ASP A 612 20.56 11.42 13.03
CA ASP A 612 21.74 11.61 12.16
C ASP A 612 21.55 12.76 11.16
N GLY A 613 22.45 13.75 11.21
CA GLY A 613 22.31 15.06 10.53
C GLY A 613 22.70 15.10 9.05
N ASP A 614 22.84 13.93 8.41
CA ASP A 614 23.34 13.76 7.04
C ASP A 614 22.27 13.17 6.11
N TYR A 615 22.36 13.41 4.80
CA TYR A 615 21.50 12.78 3.80
C TYR A 615 21.77 11.26 3.75
N GLY A 616 20.68 10.49 3.69
CA GLY A 616 20.68 9.04 3.80
C GLY A 616 19.40 8.58 4.48
N PHE A 617 19.19 7.26 4.50
CA PHE A 617 17.95 6.63 4.94
C PHE A 617 18.17 5.80 6.20
N ASN A 618 17.10 5.55 6.97
CA ASN A 618 17.02 4.38 7.82
C ASN A 618 16.48 3.21 6.99
N LEU A 619 17.31 2.20 6.75
CA LEU A 619 16.94 1.02 5.95
C LEU A 619 16.78 -0.24 6.81
N VAL A 620 16.84 -0.13 8.14
CA VAL A 620 17.05 -1.29 9.02
C VAL A 620 16.20 -1.25 10.28
N PHE A 621 16.21 -0.13 11.01
CA PHE A 621 15.68 -0.07 12.38
C PHE A 621 14.23 0.40 12.42
N GLU A 622 13.49 0.01 13.46
CA GLU A 622 12.25 0.70 13.86
C GLU A 622 12.59 1.77 14.91
N PHE A 623 12.67 3.05 14.51
CA PHE A 623 12.97 4.15 15.43
C PHE A 623 11.71 4.60 16.19
N ALA A 624 11.87 5.05 17.44
CA ALA A 624 10.73 5.55 18.21
C ALA A 624 10.22 6.89 17.63
N PRO A 625 8.91 7.04 17.35
CA PRO A 625 8.39 8.12 16.50
C PRO A 625 8.68 9.53 17.03
N ASN A 626 8.58 9.72 18.35
CA ASN A 626 8.67 11.03 19.01
C ASN A 626 10.09 11.45 19.43
N GLN A 627 11.15 10.83 18.89
CA GLN A 627 12.55 11.14 19.26
C GLN A 627 13.15 12.38 18.57
N GLY A 628 12.36 13.17 17.84
CA GLY A 628 12.88 14.28 17.02
C GLY A 628 13.76 13.75 15.89
N ARG A 629 13.15 13.02 14.96
CA ARG A 629 13.86 12.23 13.95
C ARG A 629 14.31 13.09 12.76
N SER A 630 15.56 12.89 12.33
CA SER A 630 16.15 13.43 11.11
C SER A 630 16.15 12.41 9.95
N LYS A 631 15.45 11.28 10.16
CA LYS A 631 15.41 10.07 9.32
C LYS A 631 14.00 9.48 9.36
N ASN A 632 13.63 8.73 8.32
CA ASN A 632 12.41 7.94 8.28
C ASN A 632 12.32 6.94 9.46
N LEU A 633 11.10 6.60 9.85
CA LEU A 633 10.77 5.81 11.03
C LEU A 633 11.39 4.42 10.94
N SER A 634 11.14 3.74 9.82
CA SER A 634 11.70 2.43 9.50
C SER A 634 11.74 2.18 7.98
N PRO A 635 12.41 1.12 7.49
CA PRO A 635 12.33 0.70 6.08
C PRO A 635 10.91 0.43 5.57
N ASN A 636 9.93 0.25 6.46
CA ASN A 636 8.54 -0.02 6.08
C ASN A 636 7.72 1.23 5.74
N GLU A 637 8.30 2.42 5.93
CA GLU A 637 7.82 3.65 5.28
C GLU A 637 7.99 3.60 3.75
N PHE A 638 8.80 2.67 3.23
CA PHE A 638 9.05 2.50 1.80
C PHE A 638 8.52 1.15 1.30
N GLN A 639 7.34 1.18 0.71
CA GLN A 639 6.70 0.00 0.10
C GLN A 639 7.01 -0.10 -1.40
N THR A 640 7.30 1.03 -2.03
CA THR A 640 7.58 1.19 -3.46
C THR A 640 8.72 2.19 -3.69
N PRO A 641 9.37 2.17 -4.88
CA PRO A 641 10.35 3.19 -5.24
C PRO A 641 9.79 4.63 -5.37
N ALA A 642 8.46 4.80 -5.39
CA ALA A 642 7.79 6.10 -5.38
C ALA A 642 7.69 6.71 -3.97
N ASP A 643 7.68 5.87 -2.92
CA ASP A 643 7.70 6.34 -1.53
C ASP A 643 9.06 6.96 -1.18
N LEU A 644 10.16 6.36 -1.68
CA LEU A 644 11.50 6.94 -1.62
C LEU A 644 11.58 8.30 -2.32
N GLN A 645 10.93 8.46 -3.48
CA GLN A 645 10.86 9.74 -4.18
C GLN A 645 10.09 10.77 -3.34
N THR A 646 8.91 10.40 -2.83
CA THR A 646 8.04 11.27 -2.02
C THR A 646 8.74 11.75 -0.75
N TYR A 647 9.36 10.82 -0.01
CA TYR A 647 10.16 11.13 1.18
C TYR A 647 11.32 12.07 0.86
N MET A 648 12.10 11.77 -0.18
CA MET A 648 13.23 12.62 -0.57
C MET A 648 12.78 13.99 -1.08
N HIS A 649 11.67 14.08 -1.80
CA HIS A 649 11.08 15.35 -2.23
C HIS A 649 10.70 16.23 -1.03
N GLY A 650 10.06 15.67 0.00
CA GLY A 650 9.74 16.41 1.23
C GLY A 650 10.97 16.79 2.07
N VAL A 651 11.99 15.92 2.13
CA VAL A 651 13.31 16.28 2.71
C VAL A 651 13.92 17.47 1.97
N PHE A 652 13.84 17.51 0.63
CA PHE A 652 14.33 18.63 -0.17
C PHE A 652 13.44 19.89 -0.11
N ASP A 653 12.13 19.75 0.04
CA ASP A 653 11.21 20.86 0.32
C ASP A 653 11.65 21.62 1.58
N VAL A 654 12.00 20.87 2.64
CA VAL A 654 12.54 21.44 3.89
C VAL A 654 13.94 22.01 3.69
N THR A 655 14.90 21.25 3.15
CA THR A 655 16.30 21.68 3.12
C THR A 655 16.54 22.82 2.15
N TYR A 656 15.95 22.84 0.96
CA TYR A 656 16.11 23.98 0.04
C TYR A 656 15.45 25.26 0.56
N LEU A 657 14.32 25.18 1.28
CA LEU A 657 13.73 26.35 1.92
C LEU A 657 14.61 26.90 3.06
N LEU A 658 15.24 26.01 3.84
CA LEU A 658 16.18 26.37 4.91
C LEU A 658 17.54 26.87 4.39
N ASP A 659 18.02 26.31 3.28
CA ASP A 659 19.24 26.74 2.59
C ASP A 659 19.03 28.11 1.92
N TYR A 660 17.84 28.36 1.36
CA TYR A 660 17.46 29.69 0.87
C TYR A 660 17.41 30.73 2.00
N ALA A 661 16.78 30.43 3.15
CA ALA A 661 16.74 31.33 4.29
C ALA A 661 18.13 31.66 4.86
N GLU A 662 19.06 30.70 4.80
CA GLU A 662 20.47 30.93 5.14
C GLU A 662 21.17 31.82 4.09
N ALA A 663 20.92 31.56 2.81
CA ALA A 663 21.44 32.38 1.71
C ALA A 663 20.99 33.84 1.84
N GLU A 664 19.70 34.12 2.09
CA GLU A 664 19.19 35.48 2.39
C GLU A 664 19.98 36.12 3.54
N ALA A 665 20.14 35.39 4.65
CA ALA A 665 20.81 35.87 5.85
C ALA A 665 22.30 36.20 5.64
N LEU A 666 22.99 35.53 4.72
CA LEU A 666 24.43 35.69 4.45
C LEU A 666 24.75 36.55 3.23
N LEU A 667 23.89 36.57 2.20
CA LEU A 667 24.06 37.41 1.00
C LEU A 667 24.00 38.91 1.34
N ALA A 668 23.24 39.29 2.37
CA ALA A 668 23.17 40.65 2.91
C ALA A 668 24.40 41.10 3.73
N LYS A 669 25.47 40.29 3.84
CA LYS A 669 26.65 40.58 4.66
C LYS A 669 27.85 41.10 3.84
N SER A 670 28.87 41.59 4.54
CA SER A 670 30.11 42.07 3.90
C SER A 670 30.86 40.95 3.18
N THR A 671 31.78 41.30 2.26
CA THR A 671 32.61 40.28 1.59
C THR A 671 33.46 39.49 2.60
N ALA A 672 34.03 40.15 3.60
CA ALA A 672 34.77 39.50 4.68
C ALA A 672 33.90 38.49 5.47
N ASP A 673 32.62 38.79 5.73
CA ASP A 673 31.71 37.86 6.39
C ASP A 673 31.38 36.65 5.50
N LYS A 674 31.19 36.87 4.20
CA LYS A 674 31.01 35.81 3.21
C LYS A 674 32.25 34.89 3.14
N GLN A 675 33.46 35.44 3.24
CA GLN A 675 34.71 34.68 3.30
C GLN A 675 34.88 33.84 4.59
N LEU A 676 34.21 34.21 5.69
CA LEU A 676 34.16 33.39 6.90
C LEU A 676 33.14 32.24 6.77
N ALA A 677 31.98 32.49 6.17
CA ALA A 677 30.89 31.53 6.08
C ALA A 677 31.00 30.53 4.91
N TYR A 678 31.62 30.92 3.79
CA TYR A 678 31.62 30.16 2.54
C TYR A 678 33.00 29.68 2.09
N ALA A 679 32.97 28.55 1.39
CA ALA A 679 34.06 28.01 0.57
C ALA A 679 33.51 27.69 -0.84
N GLN A 680 34.35 27.15 -1.71
CA GLN A 680 33.93 26.58 -2.99
C GLN A 680 34.04 25.05 -2.98
N LEU A 681 33.11 24.39 -3.68
CA LEU A 681 33.14 22.97 -4.05
C LEU A 681 33.00 22.87 -5.57
N TYR A 682 34.03 22.36 -6.24
CA TYR A 682 34.01 22.09 -7.68
C TYR A 682 34.75 20.78 -7.97
N TYR A 683 34.52 20.19 -9.14
CA TYR A 683 35.31 19.04 -9.59
C TYR A 683 36.59 19.49 -10.32
N ASP A 684 37.70 18.84 -10.01
CA ASP A 684 39.00 19.05 -10.66
C ASP A 684 39.34 17.79 -11.51
N PRO A 685 39.27 17.88 -12.86
CA PRO A 685 39.58 16.76 -13.75
C PRO A 685 41.05 16.27 -13.67
N ALA A 686 42.00 17.14 -13.31
CA ALA A 686 43.40 16.76 -13.19
C ALA A 686 43.64 15.94 -11.91
N LYS A 687 42.96 16.28 -10.82
CA LYS A 687 42.93 15.50 -9.56
C LYS A 687 41.94 14.34 -9.58
N LYS A 688 40.99 14.31 -10.51
CA LYS A 688 39.86 13.38 -10.58
C LYS A 688 39.07 13.32 -9.26
N SER A 689 38.91 14.49 -8.65
CA SER A 689 38.43 14.66 -7.27
C SER A 689 37.60 15.92 -7.15
N ASP A 690 36.67 15.94 -6.21
CA ASP A 690 35.99 17.14 -5.77
C ASP A 690 36.93 17.93 -4.85
N VAL A 691 37.06 19.23 -5.06
CA VAL A 691 37.95 20.11 -4.29
C VAL A 691 37.10 21.04 -3.43
N ILE A 692 37.23 20.91 -2.10
CA ILE A 692 36.66 21.88 -1.15
C ILE A 692 37.75 22.84 -0.71
N THR A 693 37.57 24.14 -0.98
CA THR A 693 38.55 25.17 -0.63
C THR A 693 38.52 25.52 0.86
N SER A 694 39.56 26.18 1.37
CA SER A 694 39.62 26.69 2.74
C SER A 694 38.76 27.95 2.98
N GLY A 695 38.14 28.48 1.93
CA GLY A 695 37.36 29.70 1.89
C GLY A 695 37.28 30.25 0.46
N ILE A 696 36.53 31.32 0.26
CA ILE A 696 36.47 32.03 -1.03
C ILE A 696 37.39 33.26 -1.04
N ASP A 697 37.84 33.67 -2.22
CA ASP A 697 38.60 34.91 -2.39
C ASP A 697 37.67 36.14 -2.43
N ASN A 698 38.24 37.35 -2.34
CA ASN A 698 37.43 38.56 -2.31
C ASN A 698 36.74 38.85 -3.66
N ALA A 699 37.30 38.42 -4.80
CA ALA A 699 36.67 38.58 -6.09
C ALA A 699 35.42 37.69 -6.24
N THR A 700 35.47 36.45 -5.73
CA THR A 700 34.30 35.57 -5.64
C THR A 700 33.28 36.13 -4.64
N ALA A 701 33.72 36.51 -3.43
CA ALA A 701 32.83 37.06 -2.40
C ALA A 701 32.06 38.32 -2.85
N ALA A 702 32.66 39.16 -3.71
CA ALA A 702 32.03 40.33 -4.29
C ALA A 702 30.95 40.00 -5.35
N LYS A 703 31.03 38.85 -6.02
CA LYS A 703 30.00 38.38 -6.97
C LYS A 703 28.76 37.81 -6.28
N LEU A 704 28.85 37.44 -5.00
CA LEU A 704 27.77 36.74 -4.30
C LEU A 704 26.67 37.73 -3.88
N THR A 705 25.70 37.97 -4.78
CA THR A 705 24.60 38.93 -4.63
C THR A 705 23.21 38.28 -4.67
N SER A 706 23.08 37.07 -5.22
CA SER A 706 21.84 36.30 -5.37
C SER A 706 22.05 34.82 -5.05
N LEU A 707 20.97 34.04 -4.90
CA LEU A 707 21.07 32.58 -4.78
C LEU A 707 21.75 31.94 -6.00
N ASP A 708 21.34 32.33 -7.21
CA ASP A 708 22.00 31.96 -8.47
C ASP A 708 23.51 32.16 -8.43
N SER A 709 23.97 33.30 -7.90
CA SER A 709 25.41 33.58 -7.81
C SER A 709 26.15 32.63 -6.86
N LEU A 710 25.47 32.02 -5.87
CA LEU A 710 26.03 30.94 -5.03
C LEU A 710 26.16 29.64 -5.83
N ILE A 711 25.16 29.33 -6.68
CA ILE A 711 25.14 28.13 -7.53
C ILE A 711 26.23 28.23 -8.61
N ASP A 712 26.24 29.34 -9.36
CA ASP A 712 27.13 29.59 -10.51
C ASP A 712 28.60 29.76 -10.10
N ASN A 713 28.87 30.31 -8.91
CA ASN A 713 30.26 30.42 -8.39
C ASN A 713 30.65 29.22 -7.51
N ASN A 714 29.88 28.12 -7.56
CA ASN A 714 30.21 26.83 -6.94
C ASN A 714 30.39 26.88 -5.41
N ILE A 715 29.49 27.57 -4.71
CA ILE A 715 29.59 27.84 -3.27
C ILE A 715 29.09 26.68 -2.40
N ILE A 716 29.74 26.51 -1.24
CA ILE A 716 29.41 25.55 -0.18
C ILE A 716 29.53 26.21 1.21
N ALA A 717 28.68 25.82 2.16
CA ALA A 717 28.77 26.29 3.55
C ALA A 717 29.96 25.66 4.30
N LYS A 718 30.84 26.50 4.86
CA LYS A 718 32.16 26.08 5.40
C LYS A 718 32.11 25.38 6.76
N ARG A 719 30.98 25.40 7.48
CA ARG A 719 30.91 24.99 8.91
C ARG A 719 30.98 23.48 9.17
N TYR A 720 30.64 22.65 8.18
CA TYR A 720 30.61 21.19 8.27
C TYR A 720 31.74 20.54 7.45
N TYR A 721 31.89 20.92 6.18
CA TYR A 721 32.77 20.23 5.24
C TYR A 721 34.25 20.60 5.44
N GLN A 722 35.13 19.60 5.30
CA GLN A 722 36.57 19.79 5.45
C GLN A 722 37.18 20.29 4.14
N ALA A 723 38.07 21.30 4.22
CA ALA A 723 38.82 21.79 3.08
C ALA A 723 39.90 20.79 2.66
N ARG A 724 39.57 19.92 1.70
CA ARG A 724 40.43 18.86 1.15
C ARG A 724 39.91 18.40 -0.22
N ASP A 725 40.69 17.54 -0.87
CA ASP A 725 40.27 16.82 -2.07
C ASP A 725 39.51 15.53 -1.68
N TYR A 726 38.36 15.28 -2.30
CA TYR A 726 37.53 14.08 -2.15
C TYR A 726 37.51 13.32 -3.48
N ASN A 727 38.32 12.27 -3.58
CA ASN A 727 38.42 11.42 -4.77
C ASN A 727 37.16 10.55 -4.97
N LYS A 728 37.10 9.83 -6.09
CA LYS A 728 35.97 8.95 -6.48
C LYS A 728 35.71 7.72 -5.59
N ASN A 729 36.41 7.57 -4.46
CA ASN A 729 36.26 6.48 -3.48
C ASN A 729 36.51 7.00 -2.05
N SER A 730 35.96 8.18 -1.70
CA SER A 730 36.19 8.83 -0.40
C SER A 730 35.01 8.68 0.56
N TYR A 731 35.31 8.38 1.82
CA TYR A 731 34.36 8.48 2.95
C TYR A 731 34.03 9.96 3.21
N GLY A 732 32.78 10.36 2.95
CA GLY A 732 32.33 11.75 3.10
C GLY A 732 30.82 11.91 2.92
N THR A 733 30.11 12.14 4.00
CA THR A 733 28.65 12.36 4.02
C THR A 733 28.27 13.78 3.59
N ILE A 734 27.02 13.93 3.18
CA ILE A 734 26.40 15.23 2.82
C ILE A 734 25.53 15.65 4.00
N SER A 735 25.71 16.85 4.55
CA SER A 735 24.88 17.30 5.68
C SER A 735 23.50 17.77 5.22
N LEU A 736 22.43 17.39 5.95
CA LEU A 736 21.09 17.94 5.79
C LEU A 736 21.03 19.46 6.08
N TYR A 737 21.97 19.97 6.88
CA TYR A 737 21.90 21.30 7.46
C TYR A 737 22.94 22.27 6.89
N SER A 738 24.06 21.79 6.36
CA SER A 738 25.08 22.63 5.70
C SER A 738 24.96 22.59 4.17
N PRO A 739 24.52 23.68 3.51
CA PRO A 739 24.21 23.70 2.08
C PRO A 739 25.38 23.39 1.16
N ILE A 740 25.05 22.71 0.05
CA ILE A 740 25.84 22.64 -1.17
C ILE A 740 25.06 23.37 -2.27
N TYR A 741 25.33 24.67 -2.42
CA TYR A 741 24.71 25.48 -3.48
C TYR A 741 25.28 25.16 -4.86
N SER A 742 26.55 24.72 -4.94
CA SER A 742 27.22 24.36 -6.20
C SER A 742 26.35 23.54 -7.17
N GLY A 743 26.32 24.01 -8.42
CA GLY A 743 25.77 23.30 -9.58
C GLY A 743 26.86 22.61 -10.43
N ALA A 744 28.01 22.26 -9.83
CA ALA A 744 29.12 21.64 -10.55
C ALA A 744 28.78 20.24 -11.08
N GLN A 745 29.43 19.88 -12.19
CA GLN A 745 29.27 18.62 -12.92
C GLN A 745 30.58 18.28 -13.66
N SER A 746 30.79 17.02 -14.04
CA SER A 746 31.95 16.56 -14.81
C SER A 746 31.63 16.41 -16.30
N GLU A 747 32.44 17.07 -17.14
CA GLU A 747 32.43 16.94 -18.59
C GLU A 747 33.27 15.74 -19.10
N ASP A 748 34.12 15.17 -18.25
CA ASP A 748 35.09 14.11 -18.58
C ASP A 748 34.71 12.69 -18.09
N GLY A 749 33.67 12.54 -17.26
CA GLY A 749 33.08 11.22 -16.94
C GLY A 749 32.22 11.15 -15.67
N SER A 750 32.76 11.59 -14.54
CA SER A 750 32.03 11.71 -13.28
C SER A 750 32.78 12.59 -12.29
N THR A 751 32.07 13.15 -11.32
CA THR A 751 32.65 13.92 -10.22
C THR A 751 33.39 13.04 -9.19
N GLY A 752 33.92 13.66 -8.13
CA GLY A 752 34.29 12.98 -6.89
C GLY A 752 33.04 12.60 -6.08
N THR A 753 33.22 12.10 -4.86
CA THR A 753 32.08 11.57 -4.09
C THR A 753 31.13 12.62 -3.49
N MET A 754 31.54 13.88 -3.35
CA MET A 754 30.74 14.90 -2.65
C MET A 754 29.63 15.46 -3.56
N ILE A 755 29.99 15.85 -4.78
CA ILE A 755 29.01 16.26 -5.80
C ILE A 755 28.18 15.04 -6.19
N PHE A 756 28.81 13.90 -6.49
CA PHE A 756 28.11 12.67 -6.90
C PHE A 756 26.99 12.26 -5.93
N ARG A 757 27.26 12.19 -4.61
CA ARG A 757 26.24 11.84 -3.62
C ARG A 757 25.12 12.87 -3.54
N LYS A 758 25.45 14.17 -3.52
CA LYS A 758 24.43 15.23 -3.48
C LYS A 758 23.55 15.21 -4.73
N THR A 759 24.14 15.10 -5.92
CA THR A 759 23.40 14.99 -7.20
C THR A 759 22.53 13.73 -7.24
N ALA A 760 23.01 12.59 -6.77
CA ALA A 760 22.19 11.38 -6.70
C ALA A 760 20.94 11.57 -5.82
N PHE A 761 21.08 12.20 -4.64
CA PHE A 761 19.94 12.54 -3.79
C PHE A 761 18.99 13.58 -4.42
N GLU A 762 19.52 14.60 -5.11
CA GLU A 762 18.71 15.62 -5.81
C GLU A 762 17.89 15.01 -6.95
N LEU A 763 18.48 14.11 -7.75
CA LEU A 763 17.78 13.41 -8.83
C LEU A 763 16.77 12.38 -8.31
N LEU A 764 17.02 11.75 -7.17
CA LEU A 764 16.07 10.85 -6.51
C LEU A 764 14.83 11.62 -6.00
N ALA A 765 15.00 12.84 -5.52
CA ALA A 765 13.90 13.68 -5.06
C ALA A 765 12.98 14.11 -6.21
N GLU A 766 13.54 14.59 -7.32
CA GLU A 766 12.73 15.08 -8.46
C GLU A 766 12.21 13.95 -9.35
N TYR A 767 13.09 13.03 -9.79
CA TYR A 767 12.80 12.04 -10.83
C TYR A 767 12.66 10.60 -10.31
N GLY A 768 12.83 10.38 -9.00
CA GLY A 768 12.66 9.07 -8.37
C GLY A 768 13.76 8.05 -8.69
N TRP A 769 13.56 6.82 -8.22
CA TRP A 769 14.57 5.77 -8.27
C TRP A 769 14.97 5.39 -9.71
N GLU A 770 14.00 5.06 -10.57
CA GLU A 770 14.27 4.49 -11.89
C GLU A 770 14.67 5.51 -12.97
N LYS A 771 14.26 6.78 -12.83
CA LYS A 771 14.49 7.82 -13.84
C LYS A 771 15.52 8.87 -13.40
N GLY A 772 15.71 9.07 -12.10
CA GLY A 772 16.72 9.98 -11.55
C GLY A 772 17.94 9.24 -11.01
N PHE A 773 17.74 8.43 -9.98
CA PHE A 773 18.84 7.82 -9.22
C PHE A 773 19.61 6.76 -10.04
N LEU A 774 18.93 5.72 -10.52
CA LEU A 774 19.57 4.61 -11.23
C LEU A 774 20.35 5.03 -12.48
N PRO A 775 19.86 5.93 -13.36
CA PRO A 775 20.63 6.42 -14.49
C PRO A 775 21.90 7.19 -14.10
N TYR A 776 21.91 7.82 -12.92
CA TYR A 776 23.03 8.62 -12.42
C TYR A 776 24.08 7.82 -11.66
N VAL A 777 23.68 6.76 -10.94
CA VAL A 777 24.60 5.93 -10.13
C VAL A 777 25.12 4.67 -10.82
N SER A 778 24.54 4.29 -11.96
CA SER A 778 24.89 3.05 -12.68
C SER A 778 25.50 3.28 -14.08
N ASN A 779 25.75 2.20 -14.83
CA ASN A 779 26.12 2.27 -16.25
C ASN A 779 24.94 2.12 -17.22
N GLN A 780 23.69 2.33 -16.78
CA GLN A 780 22.47 2.13 -17.58
C GLN A 780 22.57 2.71 -19.00
N TYR A 781 23.05 3.95 -19.16
CA TYR A 781 23.24 4.58 -20.47
C TYR A 781 24.67 4.51 -21.05
N LEU A 782 25.61 3.80 -20.42
CA LEU A 782 27.00 3.67 -20.91
C LEU A 782 27.07 3.01 -22.29
N ASN A 783 26.20 2.04 -22.56
CA ASN A 783 26.15 1.38 -23.87
C ASN A 783 25.44 2.23 -24.92
N ASP A 784 24.59 3.18 -24.53
CA ASP A 784 23.99 4.15 -25.44
C ASP A 784 24.98 5.27 -25.78
N ALA A 785 25.76 5.74 -24.81
CA ALA A 785 26.84 6.72 -25.07
C ALA A 785 27.82 6.21 -26.13
N LYS A 786 28.14 4.90 -26.10
CA LYS A 786 28.97 4.25 -27.12
C LYS A 786 28.31 4.19 -28.51
N LYS A 787 26.98 4.03 -28.60
CA LYS A 787 26.23 4.05 -29.88
C LYS A 787 26.15 5.47 -30.44
N ASP A 788 25.86 6.44 -29.56
CA ASP A 788 25.76 7.86 -29.85
C ASP A 788 27.14 8.52 -30.12
N ASN A 789 28.23 7.75 -30.01
CA ASN A 789 29.63 8.18 -30.11
C ASN A 789 29.96 9.38 -29.18
N ALA A 790 29.40 9.36 -27.98
CA ALA A 790 29.48 10.40 -26.97
C ALA A 790 30.30 9.96 -25.74
N THR A 791 30.91 10.91 -25.05
CA THR A 791 31.52 10.66 -23.73
C THR A 791 30.41 10.36 -22.71
N PHE A 792 30.52 9.24 -21.99
CA PHE A 792 29.64 8.93 -20.86
C PHE A 792 30.03 9.79 -19.65
N ASN A 793 29.51 11.01 -19.59
CA ASN A 793 29.75 12.03 -18.57
C ASN A 793 28.45 12.48 -17.87
N ASP A 794 28.52 13.40 -16.91
CA ASP A 794 27.33 13.91 -16.22
C ASP A 794 26.34 14.56 -17.21
N GLN A 795 26.83 15.39 -18.12
CA GLN A 795 26.00 16.08 -19.13
C GLN A 795 25.20 15.09 -20.01
N TYR A 796 25.82 13.98 -20.44
CA TYR A 796 25.15 12.97 -21.25
C TYR A 796 24.02 12.28 -20.46
N ILE A 797 24.24 12.00 -19.18
CA ILE A 797 23.20 11.45 -18.29
C ILE A 797 22.07 12.48 -18.11
N PHE A 798 22.40 13.72 -17.76
CA PHE A 798 21.44 14.81 -17.58
C PHE A 798 20.59 15.07 -18.83
N ASN A 799 21.18 15.03 -20.03
CA ASN A 799 20.44 15.15 -21.29
C ASN A 799 19.37 14.06 -21.46
N LYS A 800 19.61 12.83 -20.97
CA LYS A 800 18.64 11.72 -21.02
C LYS A 800 17.62 11.79 -19.87
N VAL A 801 18.03 12.25 -18.67
CA VAL A 801 17.17 12.36 -17.47
C VAL A 801 16.22 13.57 -17.54
N PHE A 802 16.76 14.77 -17.82
CA PHE A 802 15.98 16.01 -17.91
C PHE A 802 15.15 16.10 -19.20
N ASN A 803 15.43 15.28 -20.22
CA ASN A 803 14.68 15.22 -21.48
C ASN A 803 14.43 16.61 -22.14
N GLY A 804 15.42 17.51 -22.04
CA GLY A 804 15.35 18.88 -22.57
C GLY A 804 14.72 19.93 -21.65
N GLN A 805 14.26 19.57 -20.44
CA GLN A 805 13.71 20.50 -19.44
C GLN A 805 14.77 21.48 -18.89
N TYR A 806 16.02 21.02 -18.77
CA TYR A 806 17.17 21.79 -18.30
C TYR A 806 18.41 21.47 -19.14
N THR A 807 19.26 22.46 -19.38
CA THR A 807 20.50 22.33 -20.15
C THR A 807 21.71 21.94 -19.30
N SER A 808 21.65 22.15 -17.98
CA SER A 808 22.75 21.89 -17.04
C SER A 808 22.26 21.59 -15.62
N PHE A 809 23.11 21.01 -14.78
CA PHE A 809 22.79 20.75 -13.38
C PHE A 809 22.60 22.04 -12.56
N ALA A 810 23.31 23.11 -12.91
CA ALA A 810 23.13 24.43 -12.30
C ALA A 810 21.74 25.02 -12.61
N GLU A 811 21.23 24.86 -13.82
CA GLU A 811 19.88 25.30 -14.22
C GLU A 811 18.79 24.49 -13.51
N PHE A 812 18.92 23.16 -13.48
CA PHE A 812 18.07 22.27 -12.69
C PHE A 812 18.02 22.72 -11.22
N LYS A 813 19.17 22.91 -10.56
CA LYS A 813 19.24 23.33 -9.16
C LYS A 813 18.59 24.70 -8.91
N LYS A 814 18.76 25.66 -9.82
CA LYS A 814 18.07 26.96 -9.75
C LYS A 814 16.55 26.80 -9.80
N ALA A 815 16.04 25.97 -10.70
CA ALA A 815 14.60 25.71 -10.81
C ALA A 815 14.03 25.04 -9.55
N MET A 816 14.74 24.04 -9.00
CA MET A 816 14.35 23.38 -7.74
C MET A 816 14.25 24.39 -6.58
N PHE A 817 15.27 25.23 -6.39
CA PHE A 817 15.20 26.30 -5.38
C PHE A 817 14.04 27.27 -5.67
N GLN A 818 13.86 27.73 -6.92
CA GLN A 818 12.82 28.69 -7.28
C GLN A 818 11.40 28.17 -7.01
N GLU A 819 11.15 26.89 -7.25
CA GLU A 819 9.87 26.25 -6.96
C GLU A 819 9.54 26.27 -5.45
N ARG A 820 10.52 25.93 -4.60
CA ARG A 820 10.35 26.00 -3.12
C ARG A 820 10.25 27.45 -2.63
N ILE A 821 10.96 28.39 -3.26
CA ILE A 821 10.85 29.84 -3.01
C ILE A 821 9.46 30.36 -3.38
N ASN A 822 8.85 29.87 -4.47
CA ASN A 822 7.48 30.23 -4.86
C ASN A 822 6.44 29.70 -3.85
N LYS A 823 6.67 28.52 -3.27
CA LYS A 823 5.79 27.90 -2.27
C LYS A 823 5.96 28.44 -0.84
N ARG A 824 7.01 29.23 -0.55
CA ARG A 824 7.39 29.66 0.82
C ARG A 824 6.25 30.31 1.63
N ASP A 825 5.37 31.08 0.98
CA ASP A 825 4.30 31.83 1.66
C ASP A 825 3.09 30.93 2.02
N LEU A 826 3.08 29.67 1.54
CA LEU A 826 2.12 28.61 1.88
C LEU A 826 2.63 27.68 3.00
N LEU A 827 3.83 27.92 3.55
CA LEU A 827 4.47 27.08 4.56
C LEU A 827 3.56 26.84 5.78
N LYS A 828 3.27 25.56 6.08
CA LYS A 828 2.41 25.17 7.20
C LYS A 828 3.03 25.57 8.55
N PRO A 829 2.24 26.11 9.50
CA PRO A 829 2.72 26.41 10.84
C PRO A 829 3.26 25.16 11.55
N VAL A 830 4.41 25.29 12.22
CA VAL A 830 5.08 24.21 12.94
C VAL A 830 5.62 24.70 14.28
N THR A 831 5.55 23.87 15.32
CA THR A 831 6.23 24.14 16.60
C THR A 831 7.54 23.37 16.66
N ILE A 832 8.63 24.10 16.91
CA ILE A 832 9.98 23.53 17.05
C ILE A 832 10.46 23.67 18.49
N HIS A 833 11.21 22.68 18.98
CA HIS A 833 11.92 22.79 20.25
C HIS A 833 13.35 23.31 19.97
N TYR A 834 13.63 24.57 20.29
CA TYR A 834 14.89 25.23 19.94
C TYR A 834 15.48 25.99 21.12
N ASN A 835 16.76 25.71 21.42
CA ASN A 835 17.51 26.28 22.56
C ASN A 835 16.77 26.21 23.92
N GLY A 836 16.01 25.13 24.16
CA GLY A 836 15.30 24.89 25.42
C GLY A 836 13.96 25.60 25.54
N SER A 837 13.34 26.00 24.42
CA SER A 837 12.00 26.61 24.39
C SER A 837 11.24 26.20 23.13
N ASP A 838 9.91 26.13 23.26
CA ASP A 838 9.03 25.78 22.14
C ASP A 838 8.66 27.05 21.36
N ILE A 839 8.87 27.03 20.04
CA ILE A 839 8.67 28.18 19.16
C ILE A 839 7.75 27.76 18.01
N THR A 840 6.56 28.36 17.92
CA THR A 840 5.68 28.18 16.76
C THR A 840 6.06 29.14 15.64
N LEU A 841 6.64 28.60 14.57
CA LEU A 841 6.81 29.27 13.29
C LEU A 841 5.47 29.24 12.55
N LYS A 842 4.89 30.39 12.22
CA LYS A 842 3.58 30.48 11.55
C LYS A 842 3.69 30.70 10.03
N ASN A 843 4.84 31.16 9.55
CA ASN A 843 5.10 31.49 8.14
C ASN A 843 6.61 31.61 7.88
N TYR A 844 6.98 31.79 6.61
CA TYR A 844 8.38 31.97 6.19
C TYR A 844 9.05 33.20 6.81
N GLN A 845 8.33 34.30 7.06
CA GLN A 845 8.91 35.52 7.63
C GLN A 845 9.53 35.27 9.02
N GLN A 846 8.84 34.51 9.87
CA GLN A 846 9.37 34.14 11.20
C GLN A 846 10.56 33.18 11.11
N LEU A 847 10.53 32.24 10.15
CA LEU A 847 11.65 31.33 9.86
C LEU A 847 12.90 32.12 9.42
N SER A 848 12.78 33.03 8.44
CA SER A 848 13.89 33.87 7.98
C SER A 848 14.41 34.79 9.09
N GLN A 849 13.55 35.32 9.96
CA GLN A 849 13.99 36.09 11.15
C GLN A 849 14.82 35.25 12.13
N LEU A 850 14.42 34.01 12.46
CA LEU A 850 15.22 33.12 13.30
C LEU A 850 16.53 32.71 12.61
N MET A 851 16.49 32.45 11.30
CA MET A 851 17.67 32.10 10.51
C MET A 851 18.70 33.24 10.48
N GLN A 852 18.25 34.48 10.31
CA GLN A 852 19.10 35.67 10.40
C GLN A 852 19.72 35.84 11.80
N GLN A 853 18.97 35.55 12.87
CA GLN A 853 19.53 35.55 14.23
C GLN A 853 20.60 34.47 14.42
N ALA A 854 20.34 33.23 13.98
CA ALA A 854 21.29 32.13 14.05
C ALA A 854 22.56 32.40 13.24
N ALA A 855 22.43 32.87 11.99
CA ALA A 855 23.55 33.23 11.12
C ALA A 855 24.39 34.40 11.68
N ASN A 856 23.75 35.41 12.29
CA ASN A 856 24.48 36.48 13.00
C ASN A 856 25.26 35.95 14.21
N GLN A 857 24.69 35.03 14.99
CA GLN A 857 25.38 34.40 16.12
C GLN A 857 26.58 33.56 15.65
N ASP A 858 26.41 32.76 14.60
CA ASP A 858 27.48 31.93 14.04
C ASP A 858 28.61 32.77 13.41
N LEU A 859 28.28 33.86 12.70
CA LEU A 859 29.29 34.83 12.24
C LEU A 859 30.05 35.46 13.41
N ALA A 860 29.39 35.74 14.54
CA ALA A 860 30.06 36.25 15.74
C ALA A 860 30.99 35.20 16.40
N GLN A 861 30.61 33.91 16.40
CA GLN A 861 31.51 32.84 16.84
C GLN A 861 32.73 32.72 15.91
N LEU A 862 32.52 32.71 14.59
CA LEU A 862 33.60 32.60 13.60
C LEU A 862 34.61 33.77 13.70
N LYS A 863 34.12 35.01 13.87
CA LYS A 863 34.96 36.20 14.13
C LYS A 863 35.76 36.10 15.42
N ALA A 864 35.25 35.39 16.43
CA ALA A 864 35.93 35.11 17.69
C ALA A 864 36.82 33.85 17.66
N GLY A 865 37.03 33.22 16.48
CA GLY A 865 37.81 31.99 16.33
C GLY A 865 37.14 30.74 16.93
N LYS A 866 35.83 30.78 17.15
CA LYS A 866 35.02 29.72 17.77
C LYS A 866 34.19 28.96 16.75
N ARG A 867 33.76 27.75 17.11
CA ARG A 867 32.92 26.89 16.28
C ARG A 867 31.49 27.44 16.18
N ALA A 868 31.03 27.66 14.96
CA ALA A 868 29.63 27.89 14.61
C ALA A 868 28.79 26.60 14.70
N GLY A 869 27.46 26.75 14.82
CA GLY A 869 26.50 25.64 14.82
C GLY A 869 25.08 26.01 15.29
N GLN A 870 24.72 27.28 15.43
CA GLN A 870 23.34 27.69 15.73
C GLN A 870 22.43 27.52 14.51
N VAL A 871 22.94 27.78 13.30
CA VAL A 871 22.20 27.52 12.05
C VAL A 871 21.85 26.03 11.93
N ASP A 872 22.81 25.13 12.17
CA ASP A 872 22.57 23.69 12.07
C ASP A 872 21.56 23.20 13.14
N LYS A 873 21.63 23.72 14.38
CA LYS A 873 20.64 23.42 15.42
C LYS A 873 19.22 23.88 15.05
N LEU A 874 19.10 25.07 14.46
CA LEU A 874 17.81 25.60 14.03
C LEU A 874 17.22 24.75 12.89
N LYS A 875 18.05 24.40 11.89
CA LYS A 875 17.65 23.53 10.79
C LYS A 875 17.30 22.11 11.26
N ALA A 876 18.04 21.56 12.21
CA ALA A 876 17.72 20.28 12.84
C ALA A 876 16.35 20.31 13.53
N ALA A 877 16.09 21.30 14.39
CA ALA A 877 14.80 21.43 15.08
C ALA A 877 13.62 21.59 14.10
N ILE A 878 13.80 22.34 13.00
CA ILE A 878 12.77 22.50 11.95
C ILE A 878 12.56 21.20 11.16
N MET A 879 13.64 20.54 10.72
CA MET A 879 13.56 19.26 10.01
C MET A 879 12.89 18.18 10.85
N GLN A 880 13.24 18.09 12.14
CA GLN A 880 12.72 17.09 13.06
C GLN A 880 11.24 17.28 13.35
N SER A 881 10.79 18.52 13.55
CA SER A 881 9.36 18.81 13.68
C SER A 881 8.58 18.59 12.38
N TYR A 882 9.11 18.96 11.21
CA TYR A 882 8.40 18.69 9.94
C TYR A 882 8.34 17.20 9.59
N THR A 883 9.41 16.44 9.83
CA THR A 883 9.42 14.96 9.67
C THR A 883 8.27 14.33 10.47
N LEU A 884 8.10 14.73 11.74
CA LEU A 884 6.99 14.25 12.57
C LEU A 884 5.61 14.80 12.15
N MET A 885 5.52 16.09 11.82
CA MET A 885 4.25 16.75 11.47
C MET A 885 3.65 16.25 10.15
N THR A 886 4.49 15.76 9.22
CA THR A 886 4.07 15.33 7.88
C THR A 886 3.81 13.83 7.76
N ASP A 887 4.04 13.06 8.83
CA ASP A 887 4.16 11.61 8.84
C ASP A 887 5.20 11.12 7.81
N ASP A 888 6.47 11.47 8.05
CA ASP A 888 7.62 11.18 7.19
C ASP A 888 7.41 11.62 5.73
N PHE A 889 6.94 12.85 5.55
CA PHE A 889 6.73 13.51 4.27
C PHE A 889 5.70 12.85 3.33
N LYS A 890 4.86 11.93 3.83
CA LYS A 890 3.63 11.48 3.15
C LYS A 890 2.65 12.64 2.87
N SER A 891 2.83 13.78 3.54
CA SER A 891 2.15 15.04 3.25
C SER A 891 3.15 16.20 3.13
N SER A 892 2.86 17.18 2.26
CA SER A 892 3.78 18.31 2.04
C SER A 892 3.84 19.26 3.25
N ILE A 893 5.00 19.90 3.47
CA ILE A 893 5.16 21.03 4.41
C ILE A 893 4.43 22.29 3.95
N PHE A 894 4.01 22.37 2.69
CA PHE A 894 3.25 23.49 2.14
C PHE A 894 1.74 23.21 2.20
N SER A 895 0.96 24.28 2.29
CA SER A 895 -0.49 24.28 2.13
C SER A 895 -0.84 24.40 0.65
N GLU A 896 -2.02 23.92 0.24
CA GLU A 896 -2.50 24.20 -1.11
C GLU A 896 -2.82 25.70 -1.28
N PRO A 897 -2.59 26.29 -2.46
CA PRO A 897 -2.97 27.67 -2.75
C PRO A 897 -4.48 27.88 -2.55
N VAL A 898 -4.86 29.03 -1.99
CA VAL A 898 -6.26 29.45 -1.91
C VAL A 898 -6.61 30.25 -3.16
N VAL A 899 -7.54 29.72 -3.94
CA VAL A 899 -8.13 30.31 -5.14
C VAL A 899 -9.29 31.21 -4.72
N THR A 900 -9.33 32.43 -5.25
CA THR A 900 -10.39 33.41 -5.04
C THR A 900 -11.20 33.59 -6.32
N ILE A 901 -12.51 33.32 -6.27
CA ILE A 901 -13.46 33.58 -7.37
C ILE A 901 -14.43 34.68 -6.93
N THR A 902 -14.64 35.70 -7.76
CA THR A 902 -15.67 36.73 -7.53
C THR A 902 -16.89 36.47 -8.40
N VAL A 903 -18.09 36.65 -7.86
CA VAL A 903 -19.37 36.55 -8.57
C VAL A 903 -20.11 37.87 -8.41
N ASN A 904 -20.38 38.54 -9.52
CA ASN A 904 -21.12 39.79 -9.58
C ASN A 904 -22.51 39.59 -10.19
N PHE A 905 -23.50 40.34 -9.72
CA PHE A 905 -24.85 40.35 -10.27
C PHE A 905 -25.15 41.70 -10.91
N VAL A 906 -25.63 41.70 -12.17
CA VAL A 906 -25.86 42.92 -12.95
C VAL A 906 -27.28 42.96 -13.49
N ASP A 907 -27.99 44.05 -13.22
CA ASP A 907 -29.22 44.40 -13.92
C ASP A 907 -28.88 44.97 -15.32
N SER A 908 -29.31 44.25 -16.35
CA SER A 908 -29.12 44.59 -17.76
C SER A 908 -30.30 45.40 -18.35
N ASN A 909 -31.37 45.68 -17.60
CA ASN A 909 -32.54 46.43 -18.07
C ASN A 909 -32.47 47.95 -17.79
N ALA A 910 -31.61 48.42 -16.88
CA ALA A 910 -31.51 49.85 -16.58
C ALA A 910 -30.72 50.65 -17.64
N ALA A 911 -31.21 51.84 -17.98
CA ALA A 911 -30.58 52.76 -18.95
C ALA A 911 -29.18 53.27 -18.53
N ALA A 912 -28.81 53.05 -17.26
CA ALA A 912 -27.43 52.87 -16.82
C ALA A 912 -27.46 51.69 -15.82
N PRO A 913 -26.65 50.63 -16.00
CA PRO A 913 -26.74 49.42 -15.17
C PRO A 913 -26.63 49.72 -13.67
N GLN A 914 -27.55 49.19 -12.86
CA GLN A 914 -27.40 49.24 -11.41
C GLN A 914 -26.54 48.07 -10.94
N ASP A 915 -25.36 48.40 -10.41
CA ASP A 915 -24.49 47.44 -9.75
C ASP A 915 -25.13 46.92 -8.46
N LEU A 916 -25.54 45.65 -8.47
CA LEU A 916 -26.18 45.00 -7.32
C LEU A 916 -25.17 44.62 -6.21
N SER A 917 -23.89 44.97 -6.36
CA SER A 917 -22.80 45.16 -5.38
C SER A 917 -22.96 44.56 -3.98
N ARG A 918 -24.01 44.97 -3.23
CA ARG A 918 -24.41 44.38 -1.94
C ARG A 918 -24.61 42.85 -1.96
N LEU A 919 -24.80 42.26 -3.15
CA LEU A 919 -25.00 40.83 -3.39
C LEU A 919 -23.79 40.14 -4.05
N ASN A 920 -22.71 40.87 -4.36
CA ASN A 920 -21.54 40.27 -5.00
C ASN A 920 -20.82 39.35 -4.00
N LEU A 921 -20.49 38.13 -4.44
CA LEU A 921 -19.94 37.07 -3.59
C LEU A 921 -18.46 36.83 -3.90
N GLN A 922 -17.66 36.58 -2.86
CA GLN A 922 -16.33 36.00 -3.00
C GLN A 922 -16.35 34.55 -2.50
N LEU A 923 -16.02 33.62 -3.39
CA LEU A 923 -15.89 32.20 -3.12
C LEU A 923 -14.41 31.89 -3.01
N ASN A 924 -13.99 31.41 -1.84
CA ASN A 924 -12.58 31.10 -1.54
C ASN A 924 -12.44 29.61 -1.24
N GLY A 925 -11.46 28.94 -1.85
CA GLY A 925 -11.20 27.52 -1.63
C GLY A 925 -9.81 27.10 -2.08
N GLN A 926 -9.31 25.99 -1.53
CA GLN A 926 -8.01 25.45 -1.93
C GLN A 926 -8.07 24.80 -3.31
N VAL A 927 -6.98 24.79 -4.06
CA VAL A 927 -6.89 24.03 -5.33
C VAL A 927 -7.34 22.57 -5.11
N GLY A 928 -8.21 22.05 -5.98
CA GLY A 928 -8.80 20.71 -5.87
C GLY A 928 -9.97 20.59 -4.89
N SER A 929 -10.26 21.60 -4.05
CA SER A 929 -11.45 21.59 -3.18
C SER A 929 -12.73 21.91 -3.96
N VAL A 930 -13.88 21.42 -3.48
CA VAL A 930 -15.17 21.54 -4.19
C VAL A 930 -15.64 23.00 -4.27
N LEU A 931 -15.99 23.45 -5.47
CA LEU A 931 -16.56 24.78 -5.69
C LEU A 931 -18.04 24.79 -5.26
N ASN A 932 -18.31 25.19 -4.01
CA ASN A 932 -19.68 25.27 -3.50
C ASN A 932 -20.38 26.57 -3.96
N LEU A 933 -21.34 26.43 -4.87
CA LEU A 933 -22.15 27.54 -5.41
C LEU A 933 -23.43 27.82 -4.60
N SER A 934 -23.68 27.18 -3.45
CA SER A 934 -24.97 27.31 -2.73
C SER A 934 -25.37 28.75 -2.38
N ALA A 935 -24.39 29.61 -2.06
CA ALA A 935 -24.63 31.04 -1.81
C ALA A 935 -25.03 31.80 -3.09
N VAL A 936 -24.47 31.42 -4.24
CA VAL A 936 -24.84 31.99 -5.56
C VAL A 936 -26.27 31.59 -5.91
N SER A 937 -26.62 30.32 -5.74
CA SER A 937 -27.98 29.83 -5.95
C SER A 937 -28.98 30.56 -5.06
N GLN A 938 -28.67 30.77 -3.78
CA GLN A 938 -29.53 31.54 -2.87
C GLN A 938 -29.70 33.01 -3.31
N ALA A 939 -28.63 33.68 -3.74
CA ALA A 939 -28.71 35.05 -4.25
C ALA A 939 -29.58 35.15 -5.52
N ILE A 940 -29.45 34.21 -6.45
CA ILE A 940 -30.31 34.09 -7.64
C ILE A 940 -31.79 33.88 -7.24
N ASP A 941 -32.04 33.06 -6.23
CA ASP A 941 -33.36 32.79 -5.67
C ASP A 941 -34.02 34.04 -5.07
N GLU A 942 -33.24 34.84 -4.33
CA GLU A 942 -33.68 36.10 -3.74
C GLU A 942 -33.94 37.17 -4.82
N LEU A 943 -33.10 37.26 -5.85
CA LEU A 943 -33.29 38.13 -7.00
C LEU A 943 -34.52 37.73 -7.84
N THR A 944 -34.77 36.44 -8.03
CA THR A 944 -35.95 35.91 -8.74
C THR A 944 -37.25 36.23 -7.98
N LYS A 945 -37.21 36.20 -6.64
CA LYS A 945 -38.31 36.65 -5.76
C LYS A 945 -38.50 38.17 -5.83
N ALA A 946 -37.42 38.94 -5.99
CA ALA A 946 -37.42 40.39 -6.20
C ALA A 946 -37.82 40.84 -7.63
N GLY A 947 -38.24 39.91 -8.50
CA GLY A 947 -38.79 40.21 -9.82
C GLY A 947 -37.82 40.10 -10.99
N TYR A 948 -36.57 39.69 -10.77
CA TYR A 948 -35.59 39.46 -11.84
C TYR A 948 -35.75 38.07 -12.49
N THR A 949 -35.09 37.89 -13.63
CA THR A 949 -34.87 36.62 -14.34
C THR A 949 -33.43 36.58 -14.84
N VAL A 950 -32.73 35.47 -14.61
CA VAL A 950 -31.35 35.26 -15.12
C VAL A 950 -31.38 35.12 -16.64
N THR A 951 -30.47 35.83 -17.31
CA THR A 951 -30.31 35.80 -18.78
C THR A 951 -28.95 35.25 -19.21
N ASP A 952 -27.94 35.28 -18.35
CA ASP A 952 -26.64 34.63 -18.54
C ASP A 952 -26.05 34.21 -17.18
N ASN A 953 -25.47 33.01 -17.12
CA ASN A 953 -24.89 32.42 -15.91
C ASN A 953 -23.57 31.69 -16.24
N PRO A 954 -22.46 32.41 -16.42
CA PRO A 954 -21.19 31.82 -16.85
C PRO A 954 -20.57 30.84 -15.84
N LEU A 955 -21.09 30.75 -14.61
CA LEU A 955 -20.63 29.82 -13.59
C LEU A 955 -20.88 28.33 -13.92
N GLU A 956 -21.81 28.03 -14.81
CA GLU A 956 -22.10 26.64 -15.24
C GLU A 956 -20.92 25.99 -15.99
N GLY A 957 -19.99 26.79 -16.53
CA GLY A 957 -18.77 26.31 -17.20
C GLY A 957 -17.52 26.19 -16.32
N VAL A 958 -17.58 26.56 -15.03
CA VAL A 958 -16.37 26.84 -14.20
C VAL A 958 -15.77 25.58 -13.55
N GLY A 959 -16.46 24.44 -13.66
CA GLY A 959 -16.05 23.15 -13.09
C GLY A 959 -16.49 22.98 -11.64
N SER A 960 -16.40 21.74 -11.14
CA SER A 960 -16.85 21.36 -9.79
C SER A 960 -15.82 21.63 -8.68
N GLN A 961 -14.63 22.12 -9.01
CA GLN A 961 -13.52 22.34 -8.08
C GLN A 961 -12.81 23.67 -8.34
N PHE A 962 -12.31 24.29 -7.28
CA PHE A 962 -11.35 25.39 -7.36
C PHE A 962 -10.06 24.91 -8.03
N ASN A 963 -9.54 25.72 -8.96
CA ASN A 963 -8.29 25.42 -9.67
C ASN A 963 -7.53 26.72 -9.97
N THR A 964 -6.24 26.63 -10.32
CA THR A 964 -5.35 27.78 -10.51
C THR A 964 -5.68 28.65 -11.73
N GLN A 965 -6.49 28.18 -12.68
CA GLN A 965 -6.97 29.00 -13.80
C GLN A 965 -8.08 29.95 -13.34
N ASN A 966 -8.91 29.51 -12.38
CA ASN A 966 -10.04 30.28 -11.85
C ASN A 966 -9.63 31.39 -10.86
N ASP A 967 -8.35 31.49 -10.49
CA ASP A 967 -7.91 32.42 -9.45
C ASP A 967 -7.96 33.89 -9.92
N GLY A 968 -8.53 34.76 -9.08
CA GLY A 968 -8.81 36.15 -9.40
C GLY A 968 -9.91 36.36 -10.45
N GLN A 969 -10.54 35.31 -10.99
CA GLN A 969 -11.59 35.47 -11.99
C GLN A 969 -12.86 36.09 -11.42
N THR A 970 -13.55 36.87 -12.26
CA THR A 970 -14.84 37.50 -11.95
C THR A 970 -15.90 37.01 -12.93
N PHE A 971 -16.91 36.30 -12.44
CA PHE A 971 -18.05 35.85 -13.22
C PHE A 971 -19.22 36.81 -13.03
N VAL A 972 -19.86 37.22 -14.14
CA VAL A 972 -20.97 38.17 -14.12
C VAL A 972 -22.25 37.44 -14.49
N VAL A 973 -23.16 37.29 -13.53
CA VAL A 973 -24.52 36.78 -13.75
C VAL A 973 -25.39 37.94 -14.22
N GLN A 974 -25.94 37.84 -15.43
CA GLN A 974 -26.78 38.88 -16.01
C GLN A 974 -28.26 38.63 -15.71
N LEU A 975 -28.99 39.70 -15.46
CA LEU A 975 -30.37 39.69 -15.01
C LEU A 975 -31.19 40.69 -15.82
N ASN A 976 -32.39 40.29 -16.22
CA ASN A 976 -33.41 41.20 -16.75
C ASN A 976 -34.60 41.26 -15.77
N HIS A 977 -35.38 42.33 -15.81
CA HIS A 977 -36.66 42.40 -15.08
C HIS A 977 -37.71 41.49 -15.73
N ARG A 978 -38.46 40.75 -14.91
CA ARG A 978 -39.64 40.01 -15.35
C ARG A 978 -40.79 40.99 -15.63
N LEU A 979 -41.47 40.82 -16.76
CA LEU A 979 -42.69 41.57 -17.08
C LEU A 979 -43.93 40.69 -16.84
N GLN A 980 -44.93 41.22 -16.15
CA GLN A 980 -46.23 40.57 -15.94
C GLN A 980 -47.31 41.30 -16.74
N LYS A 981 -48.05 40.59 -17.60
CA LYS A 981 -49.26 41.17 -18.22
C LYS A 981 -50.43 41.19 -17.23
N VAL A 982 -51.16 42.29 -17.22
CA VAL A 982 -52.35 42.53 -16.41
C VAL A 982 -53.52 42.91 -17.32
N THR A 983 -54.62 42.18 -17.17
CA THR A 983 -55.90 42.38 -17.84
C THR A 983 -56.97 42.74 -16.82
N LEU A 984 -57.96 43.55 -17.21
CA LEU A 984 -59.12 43.80 -16.35
C LEU A 984 -60.01 42.56 -16.25
N GLY A 985 -59.91 41.84 -15.12
CA GLY A 985 -60.84 40.79 -14.70
C GLY A 985 -61.86 41.32 -13.68
N ASP A 986 -63.05 40.72 -13.66
CA ASP A 986 -64.18 41.22 -12.87
C ASP A 986 -63.91 41.14 -11.35
N GLY A 987 -63.57 42.28 -10.75
CA GLY A 987 -63.35 42.43 -9.30
C GLY A 987 -61.90 42.50 -8.81
N ALA A 988 -60.90 42.47 -9.70
CA ALA A 988 -59.49 42.56 -9.31
C ALA A 988 -59.05 44.00 -8.95
N SER A 989 -58.32 44.16 -7.86
CA SER A 989 -57.68 45.45 -7.50
C SER A 989 -56.52 45.76 -8.45
N LEU A 990 -56.59 46.87 -9.19
CA LEU A 990 -55.52 47.27 -10.10
C LEU A 990 -54.26 47.76 -9.36
N PRO A 991 -53.05 47.44 -9.87
CA PRO A 991 -51.80 47.98 -9.35
C PRO A 991 -51.72 49.51 -9.43
N ALA A 992 -50.98 50.12 -8.50
CA ALA A 992 -50.88 51.58 -8.39
C ALA A 992 -50.32 52.21 -9.67
N GLY A 993 -51.11 53.10 -10.28
CA GLY A 993 -50.80 53.74 -11.56
C GLY A 993 -51.61 53.24 -12.75
N LEU A 994 -52.39 52.16 -12.60
CA LEU A 994 -53.38 51.70 -13.59
C LEU A 994 -54.81 52.05 -13.13
N GLN A 995 -55.58 52.70 -14.01
CA GLN A 995 -57.01 52.94 -13.83
C GLN A 995 -57.83 51.99 -14.72
N GLU A 996 -59.10 51.76 -14.37
CA GLU A 996 -60.00 50.95 -15.19
C GLU A 996 -60.17 51.53 -16.60
N SER A 997 -60.17 52.86 -16.73
CA SER A 997 -60.20 53.60 -18.01
C SER A 997 -59.06 53.29 -18.96
N ASP A 998 -57.93 52.80 -18.43
CA ASP A 998 -56.73 52.51 -19.20
C ASP A 998 -56.79 51.12 -19.83
N LEU A 999 -57.66 50.25 -19.31
CA LEU A 999 -57.89 48.88 -19.78
C LEU A 999 -59.30 48.64 -20.34
N LYS A 1000 -60.25 49.57 -20.17
CA LYS A 1000 -61.67 49.46 -20.58
C LYS A 1000 -62.25 50.82 -20.98
N GLN A 1001 -62.91 50.88 -22.14
CA GLN A 1001 -63.56 52.09 -22.68
C GLN A 1001 -64.88 51.77 -23.38
N SER A 1002 -65.62 52.80 -23.80
CA SER A 1002 -66.85 52.64 -24.59
C SER A 1002 -67.03 53.79 -25.59
N ALA A 1003 -67.83 53.54 -26.63
CA ALA A 1003 -68.21 54.47 -27.68
C ALA A 1003 -69.73 54.69 -27.65
N ARG A 1004 -70.25 55.88 -28.00
CA ARG A 1004 -71.68 56.20 -27.99
C ARG A 1004 -72.16 57.01 -29.20
N ARG A 1005 -73.43 56.83 -29.56
CA ARG A 1005 -74.13 57.63 -30.58
C ARG A 1005 -75.54 58.02 -30.11
N THR A 1006 -75.95 59.26 -30.40
CA THR A 1006 -77.30 59.79 -30.17
C THR A 1006 -77.93 60.29 -31.47
N VAL A 1007 -79.22 59.99 -31.70
CA VAL A 1007 -80.00 60.53 -32.83
C VAL A 1007 -81.19 61.32 -32.29
N GLU A 1008 -81.33 62.57 -32.74
CA GLU A 1008 -82.40 63.51 -32.37
C GLU A 1008 -83.42 63.67 -33.51
N ILE A 1009 -84.73 63.62 -33.21
CA ILE A 1009 -85.78 63.84 -34.20
C ILE A 1009 -86.72 64.95 -33.71
N LYS A 1010 -86.76 66.08 -34.43
CA LYS A 1010 -87.55 67.28 -34.08
C LYS A 1010 -88.81 67.34 -34.93
N LEU A 1011 -89.93 66.90 -34.34
CA LEU A 1011 -91.25 66.90 -34.97
C LEU A 1011 -91.82 68.33 -35.07
N PRO A 1012 -92.61 68.65 -36.12
CA PRO A 1012 -93.21 69.97 -36.25
C PRO A 1012 -94.22 70.24 -35.12
N ASN A 1013 -94.28 71.49 -34.68
CA ASN A 1013 -95.15 71.97 -33.60
C ASN A 1013 -94.92 71.31 -32.22
N GLN A 1014 -93.79 70.62 -32.01
CA GLN A 1014 -93.27 70.24 -30.68
C GLN A 1014 -91.92 70.93 -30.41
N ALA A 1015 -91.66 71.23 -29.13
CA ALA A 1015 -90.43 71.94 -28.73
C ALA A 1015 -89.22 71.02 -28.53
N GLU A 1016 -89.43 69.81 -28.00
CA GLU A 1016 -88.37 68.89 -27.60
C GLU A 1016 -88.17 67.75 -28.62
N PRO A 1017 -86.92 67.32 -28.91
CA PRO A 1017 -86.63 66.18 -29.78
C PRO A 1017 -86.90 64.83 -29.11
N GLN A 1018 -87.24 63.82 -29.92
CA GLN A 1018 -87.10 62.42 -29.53
C GLN A 1018 -85.63 61.98 -29.67
N LEU A 1019 -85.11 61.19 -28.72
CA LEU A 1019 -83.72 60.75 -28.66
C LEU A 1019 -83.57 59.23 -28.75
N VAL A 1020 -82.63 58.75 -29.57
CA VAL A 1020 -82.24 57.33 -29.67
C VAL A 1020 -80.75 57.18 -29.37
N ASN A 1021 -80.39 56.41 -28.34
CA ASN A 1021 -79.01 56.24 -27.87
C ASN A 1021 -78.46 54.84 -28.14
N GLN A 1022 -77.17 54.75 -28.47
CA GLN A 1022 -76.46 53.51 -28.82
C GLN A 1022 -75.08 53.47 -28.14
N THR A 1023 -74.52 52.29 -27.85
CA THR A 1023 -73.22 52.14 -27.14
C THR A 1023 -72.48 50.86 -27.53
N VAL A 1024 -71.16 50.92 -27.65
CA VAL A 1024 -70.23 49.78 -27.91
C VAL A 1024 -69.11 49.80 -26.86
N ALA A 1025 -68.59 48.64 -26.42
CA ALA A 1025 -67.57 48.53 -25.37
C ALA A 1025 -66.23 47.95 -25.87
N PHE A 1026 -65.11 48.37 -25.25
CA PHE A 1026 -63.74 48.02 -25.64
C PHE A 1026 -62.86 47.65 -24.42
N HIS A 1027 -61.82 46.84 -24.63
CA HIS A 1027 -60.83 46.49 -23.60
C HIS A 1027 -59.41 46.28 -24.16
N ARG A 1028 -58.39 46.29 -23.28
CA ARG A 1028 -57.00 45.91 -23.58
C ARG A 1028 -56.25 45.41 -22.32
N ALA A 1029 -54.96 45.11 -22.45
CA ALA A 1029 -54.06 44.73 -21.36
C ALA A 1029 -52.89 45.73 -21.22
N ALA A 1030 -52.19 45.68 -20.09
CA ALA A 1030 -50.94 46.42 -19.85
C ALA A 1030 -49.86 45.49 -19.27
N SER A 1031 -48.60 45.81 -19.53
CA SER A 1031 -47.44 45.09 -18.96
C SER A 1031 -46.90 45.82 -17.74
N ILE A 1032 -46.49 45.10 -16.70
CA ILE A 1032 -45.93 45.67 -15.47
C ILE A 1032 -44.56 45.06 -15.19
N ASP A 1033 -43.58 45.92 -14.96
CA ASP A 1033 -42.24 45.58 -14.50
C ASP A 1033 -42.29 45.12 -13.03
N GLN A 1034 -41.86 43.89 -12.77
CA GLN A 1034 -41.93 43.26 -11.45
C GLN A 1034 -40.85 43.77 -10.47
N VAL A 1035 -39.80 44.43 -10.97
CA VAL A 1035 -38.71 45.01 -10.17
C VAL A 1035 -39.00 46.47 -9.84
N THR A 1036 -39.41 47.27 -10.84
CA THR A 1036 -39.65 48.71 -10.64
C THR A 1036 -41.10 49.06 -10.27
N GLY A 1037 -42.03 48.10 -10.39
CA GLY A 1037 -43.45 48.29 -10.16
C GLY A 1037 -44.16 49.18 -11.21
N ARG A 1038 -43.46 49.54 -12.29
CA ARG A 1038 -43.95 50.48 -13.30
C ARG A 1038 -44.80 49.78 -14.36
N VAL A 1039 -45.82 50.49 -14.82
CA VAL A 1039 -46.62 50.12 -15.99
C VAL A 1039 -45.85 50.51 -17.26
N GLY A 1040 -45.61 49.54 -18.12
CA GLY A 1040 -44.99 49.69 -19.44
C GLY A 1040 -46.03 49.65 -20.56
N ASP A 1041 -45.74 48.88 -21.62
CA ASP A 1041 -46.55 48.87 -22.83
C ASP A 1041 -47.96 48.31 -22.65
N TYR A 1042 -48.89 48.89 -23.42
CA TYR A 1042 -50.29 48.49 -23.52
C TYR A 1042 -50.56 47.77 -24.84
N ASP A 1043 -51.36 46.70 -24.80
CA ASP A 1043 -51.87 46.05 -26.00
C ASP A 1043 -52.89 46.97 -26.73
N GLN A 1044 -53.23 46.66 -27.99
CA GLN A 1044 -54.24 47.43 -28.74
C GLN A 1044 -55.66 47.20 -28.19
N TRP A 1045 -56.56 48.17 -28.43
CA TRP A 1045 -57.97 48.11 -28.03
C TRP A 1045 -58.77 47.12 -28.88
N ALA A 1046 -59.43 46.16 -28.22
CA ALA A 1046 -60.34 45.18 -28.83
C ALA A 1046 -61.80 45.46 -28.42
N ALA A 1047 -62.74 45.31 -29.35
CA ALA A 1047 -64.18 45.47 -29.08
C ALA A 1047 -64.76 44.24 -28.38
N ARG A 1048 -65.71 44.43 -27.46
CA ARG A 1048 -66.54 43.36 -26.87
C ARG A 1048 -67.82 43.20 -27.69
N GLY A 1049 -67.71 42.52 -28.83
CA GLY A 1049 -68.77 42.39 -29.84
C GLY A 1049 -68.49 43.24 -31.09
N ASP A 1050 -69.52 43.50 -31.88
CA ASP A 1050 -69.38 44.25 -33.13
C ASP A 1050 -68.99 45.71 -32.91
N ALA A 1051 -67.95 46.18 -33.61
CA ALA A 1051 -67.43 47.54 -33.51
C ALA A 1051 -68.26 48.57 -34.31
N SER A 1052 -69.60 48.57 -34.16
CA SER A 1052 -70.49 49.45 -34.91
C SER A 1052 -71.81 49.81 -34.21
N PHE A 1053 -72.38 50.95 -34.60
CA PHE A 1053 -73.72 51.42 -34.23
C PHE A 1053 -74.73 51.08 -35.34
N ALA A 1054 -75.94 50.62 -34.98
CA ALA A 1054 -76.99 50.20 -35.93
C ALA A 1054 -77.84 51.37 -36.48
N ALA A 1055 -78.53 51.17 -37.62
CA ALA A 1055 -79.36 52.19 -38.26
C ALA A 1055 -80.63 52.59 -37.47
N VAL A 1056 -81.20 53.77 -37.75
CA VAL A 1056 -82.39 54.35 -37.07
C VAL A 1056 -83.36 54.98 -38.08
N THR A 1057 -84.66 54.74 -37.95
CA THR A 1057 -85.72 55.18 -38.89
C THR A 1057 -86.48 56.42 -38.38
N VAL A 1058 -86.99 57.26 -39.29
CA VAL A 1058 -87.67 58.55 -38.98
C VAL A 1058 -89.19 58.50 -39.26
N PRO A 1059 -90.06 59.12 -38.42
CA PRO A 1059 -91.52 59.21 -38.64
C PRO A 1059 -91.97 60.10 -39.81
N THR A 1060 -93.26 60.02 -40.19
CA THR A 1060 -93.91 60.89 -41.19
C THR A 1060 -95.09 61.66 -40.54
N VAL A 1061 -95.39 62.88 -41.00
CA VAL A 1061 -96.43 63.76 -40.42
C VAL A 1061 -97.30 64.33 -41.55
N ALA A 1062 -98.62 64.47 -41.34
CA ALA A 1062 -99.52 64.98 -42.38
C ALA A 1062 -99.39 66.51 -42.56
N GLY A 1063 -99.32 66.98 -43.81
CA GLY A 1063 -99.12 68.40 -44.15
C GLY A 1063 -97.68 68.92 -43.95
N TYR A 1064 -96.73 68.02 -43.65
CA TYR A 1064 -95.32 68.33 -43.40
C TYR A 1064 -94.38 67.23 -43.97
N THR A 1065 -93.24 67.61 -44.55
CA THR A 1065 -92.24 66.68 -45.12
C THR A 1065 -90.93 66.67 -44.31
N PRO A 1066 -90.36 65.50 -43.92
CA PRO A 1066 -89.07 65.39 -43.20
C PRO A 1066 -87.82 65.63 -44.05
N SER A 1067 -86.70 65.93 -43.40
CA SER A 1067 -85.39 66.14 -44.03
C SER A 1067 -84.65 64.86 -44.42
N VAL A 1068 -84.80 63.77 -43.67
CA VAL A 1068 -84.30 62.41 -43.99
C VAL A 1068 -85.24 61.33 -43.44
N THR A 1069 -85.21 60.13 -44.01
CA THR A 1069 -86.08 59.00 -43.60
C THR A 1069 -85.37 57.92 -42.77
N VAL A 1070 -84.04 57.78 -42.88
CA VAL A 1070 -83.21 56.82 -42.14
C VAL A 1070 -81.81 57.40 -41.88
N ILE A 1071 -81.26 57.16 -40.69
CA ILE A 1071 -79.84 57.35 -40.35
C ILE A 1071 -79.12 55.99 -40.42
N PRO A 1072 -78.02 55.83 -41.17
CA PRO A 1072 -77.38 54.53 -41.40
C PRO A 1072 -76.56 54.02 -40.21
N ALA A 1073 -76.15 52.75 -40.30
CA ALA A 1073 -75.15 52.16 -39.41
C ALA A 1073 -73.76 52.80 -39.64
N ALA A 1074 -72.91 52.79 -38.61
CA ALA A 1074 -71.56 53.36 -38.67
C ALA A 1074 -70.59 52.59 -37.75
N SER A 1075 -69.31 52.50 -38.13
CA SER A 1075 -68.25 51.97 -37.24
C SER A 1075 -68.11 52.83 -35.98
N ALA A 1076 -67.67 52.22 -34.88
CA ALA A 1076 -67.45 52.88 -33.59
C ALA A 1076 -66.00 52.68 -33.12
N ALA A 1077 -65.34 53.75 -32.63
CA ALA A 1077 -64.01 53.69 -32.03
C ALA A 1077 -64.03 53.88 -30.50
N ALA A 1078 -63.08 53.27 -29.78
CA ALA A 1078 -62.98 53.39 -28.32
C ALA A 1078 -62.91 54.87 -27.88
N GLY A 1079 -63.84 55.29 -27.00
CA GLY A 1079 -63.94 56.68 -26.51
C GLY A 1079 -64.76 57.64 -27.39
N GLU A 1080 -65.21 57.22 -28.57
CA GLU A 1080 -65.97 58.07 -29.50
C GLU A 1080 -67.37 58.43 -28.96
N ASN A 1081 -67.82 59.68 -29.13
CA ASN A 1081 -69.18 60.12 -28.82
C ASN A 1081 -69.69 61.06 -29.94
N ASN A 1082 -70.85 60.77 -30.56
CA ASN A 1082 -71.39 61.58 -31.66
C ASN A 1082 -72.93 61.72 -31.65
N THR A 1083 -73.47 62.77 -32.30
CA THR A 1083 -74.91 63.11 -32.34
C THR A 1083 -75.38 63.47 -33.76
N THR A 1084 -76.65 63.23 -34.11
CA THR A 1084 -77.24 63.54 -35.45
C THR A 1084 -78.71 63.97 -35.35
N THR A 1085 -79.18 64.96 -36.13
CA THR A 1085 -80.52 65.60 -35.93
C THR A 1085 -81.40 65.65 -37.21
N VAL A 1086 -82.73 65.57 -37.07
CA VAL A 1086 -83.74 65.55 -38.18
C VAL A 1086 -84.89 66.57 -37.98
N THR A 1087 -85.48 67.14 -39.05
CA THR A 1087 -86.49 68.25 -39.04
C THR A 1087 -87.54 68.15 -40.18
N TYR A 1088 -88.59 69.02 -40.22
CA TYR A 1088 -89.74 68.98 -41.17
C TYR A 1088 -90.20 70.38 -41.71
N ALA A 1089 -90.96 70.46 -42.82
CA ALA A 1089 -91.52 71.71 -43.44
C ALA A 1089 -92.91 71.56 -44.13
N ALA A 1090 -93.69 72.65 -44.36
CA ALA A 1090 -95.19 72.63 -44.54
C ALA A 1090 -95.84 73.15 -45.86
N ASP A 1091 -97.11 72.74 -46.10
CA ASP A 1091 -97.85 72.73 -47.40
C ASP A 1091 -98.97 73.81 -47.64
N PRO A 1092 -99.57 73.99 -48.86
CA PRO A 1092 -100.52 75.08 -49.26
C PRO A 1092 -102.05 74.80 -49.22
N GLN A 1093 -102.94 75.84 -49.14
CA GLN A 1093 -104.43 75.75 -48.92
C GLN A 1093 -105.32 76.90 -49.55
N LYS A 1094 -106.69 76.79 -49.54
CA LYS A 1094 -107.69 77.76 -50.14
C LYS A 1094 -109.08 77.89 -49.45
N LEU A 1095 -109.86 78.98 -49.72
CA LEU A 1095 -111.19 79.32 -49.11
C LEU A 1095 -112.17 80.07 -50.07
N GLU A 1096 -113.49 79.86 -49.96
CA GLU A 1096 -114.59 80.66 -50.59
C GLU A 1096 -115.52 81.36 -49.56
N VAL A 1097 -116.17 82.49 -49.90
CA VAL A 1097 -117.06 83.29 -49.01
C VAL A 1097 -118.33 83.78 -49.74
N ARG A 1098 -119.54 83.67 -49.15
CA ARG A 1098 -120.83 84.09 -49.78
C ARG A 1098 -121.75 84.89 -48.82
N PHE A 1099 -122.60 85.77 -49.34
CA PHE A 1099 -123.61 86.55 -48.58
C PHE A 1099 -125.04 86.22 -49.01
N VAL A 1100 -126.01 86.13 -48.08
CA VAL A 1100 -127.39 85.64 -48.33
C VAL A 1100 -128.49 86.45 -47.63
N ASP A 1101 -129.73 86.38 -48.15
CA ASP A 1101 -130.95 86.90 -47.51
C ASP A 1101 -131.67 85.84 -46.62
N PRO A 1102 -132.74 86.18 -45.89
CA PRO A 1102 -133.44 85.24 -44.99
C PRO A 1102 -134.21 84.12 -45.72
N ALA A 1103 -134.38 84.21 -47.04
CA ALA A 1103 -134.91 83.12 -47.87
C ALA A 1103 -133.79 82.24 -48.45
N GLY A 1104 -132.54 82.45 -48.05
CA GLY A 1104 -131.37 81.72 -48.50
C GLY A 1104 -130.82 82.17 -49.86
N LYS A 1105 -131.34 83.25 -50.44
CA LYS A 1105 -130.91 83.72 -51.77
C LYS A 1105 -129.57 84.45 -51.65
N VAL A 1106 -128.59 84.04 -52.46
CA VAL A 1106 -127.27 84.70 -52.52
C VAL A 1106 -127.40 86.12 -53.07
N ILE A 1107 -126.73 87.06 -52.39
CA ILE A 1107 -126.64 88.47 -52.78
C ILE A 1107 -125.27 88.78 -53.42
N THR A 1108 -124.15 88.20 -52.94
CA THR A 1108 -122.81 88.27 -53.59
C THR A 1108 -121.81 87.23 -53.01
N GLN A 1109 -120.61 87.05 -53.59
CA GLN A 1109 -119.56 86.09 -53.14
C GLN A 1109 -118.11 86.38 -53.63
N GLN A 1110 -117.08 85.80 -52.99
CA GLN A 1110 -115.64 85.89 -53.34
C GLN A 1110 -114.76 84.69 -52.86
N THR A 1111 -113.42 84.70 -53.06
CA THR A 1111 -112.50 83.55 -52.82
C THR A 1111 -111.06 84.00 -52.43
N LEU A 1112 -110.33 83.21 -51.62
CA LEU A 1112 -109.00 83.53 -51.01
C LEU A 1112 -108.05 82.29 -50.91
N SER A 1113 -106.79 82.47 -50.51
CA SER A 1113 -105.75 81.38 -50.47
C SER A 1113 -104.59 81.63 -49.48
N GLY A 1114 -103.88 80.56 -49.06
CA GLY A 1114 -102.74 80.60 -48.11
C GLY A 1114 -102.01 79.24 -47.94
N LYS A 1115 -101.48 78.96 -46.74
CA LYS A 1115 -100.80 77.70 -46.36
C LYS A 1115 -101.39 77.05 -45.10
N THR A 1116 -101.13 75.76 -44.89
CA THR A 1116 -101.49 75.03 -43.66
C THR A 1116 -100.95 75.79 -42.44
N ASP A 1117 -101.82 75.97 -41.45
CA ASP A 1117 -101.63 76.77 -40.23
C ASP A 1117 -101.45 78.31 -40.42
N GLN A 1118 -101.50 78.83 -41.65
CA GLN A 1118 -101.41 80.28 -41.90
C GLN A 1118 -102.75 81.00 -41.68
N THR A 1119 -102.74 82.11 -40.93
CA THR A 1119 -103.89 83.03 -40.80
C THR A 1119 -103.76 84.23 -41.75
N ILE A 1120 -104.89 84.67 -42.33
CA ILE A 1120 -105.02 85.89 -43.15
C ILE A 1120 -106.17 86.76 -42.63
N ALA A 1121 -106.09 88.08 -42.85
CA ALA A 1121 -107.19 89.00 -42.55
C ALA A 1121 -108.26 88.98 -43.67
N LEU A 1122 -109.52 89.26 -43.31
CA LEU A 1122 -110.66 89.39 -44.20
C LEU A 1122 -111.19 90.83 -44.19
N SER A 1123 -111.49 91.37 -45.37
CA SER A 1123 -112.26 92.61 -45.53
C SER A 1123 -113.46 92.33 -46.44
N LEU A 1124 -114.66 92.61 -45.94
CA LEU A 1124 -115.92 92.08 -46.47
C LEU A 1124 -117.01 93.16 -46.36
N ALA A 1125 -117.36 93.78 -47.49
CA ALA A 1125 -118.35 94.86 -47.54
C ALA A 1125 -119.78 94.31 -47.68
N LEU A 1126 -120.76 94.97 -47.03
CA LEU A 1126 -122.17 94.58 -47.06
C LEU A 1126 -122.97 95.40 -48.09
N PRO A 1127 -124.02 94.82 -48.72
CA PRO A 1127 -124.87 95.54 -49.70
C PRO A 1127 -125.76 96.62 -49.07
N ASP A 1128 -125.96 97.73 -49.79
CA ASP A 1128 -126.76 98.87 -49.33
C ASP A 1128 -128.22 98.53 -48.96
N GLY A 1129 -128.70 99.18 -47.90
CA GLY A 1129 -130.08 99.00 -47.39
C GLY A 1129 -130.31 97.71 -46.59
N TRP A 1130 -129.29 96.86 -46.45
CA TRP A 1130 -129.28 95.67 -45.61
C TRP A 1130 -128.31 95.83 -44.45
N LYS A 1131 -128.52 95.05 -43.38
CA LYS A 1131 -127.55 94.85 -42.30
C LYS A 1131 -127.45 93.37 -41.95
N SER A 1132 -126.24 92.89 -41.67
CA SER A 1132 -126.02 91.49 -41.31
C SER A 1132 -126.73 91.12 -40.01
N THR A 1133 -127.31 89.93 -39.93
CA THR A 1133 -127.83 89.40 -38.65
C THR A 1133 -126.70 88.92 -37.73
N ASN A 1134 -125.54 88.59 -38.31
CA ASN A 1134 -124.40 87.99 -37.63
C ASN A 1134 -123.15 88.90 -37.78
N PRO A 1135 -122.18 88.83 -36.86
CA PRO A 1135 -120.87 89.46 -37.07
C PRO A 1135 -120.20 88.96 -38.36
N VAL A 1136 -119.58 89.87 -39.11
CA VAL A 1136 -118.80 89.54 -40.31
C VAL A 1136 -117.37 89.17 -39.87
N PRO A 1137 -116.85 87.96 -40.19
CA PRO A 1137 -115.50 87.56 -39.78
C PRO A 1137 -114.41 88.45 -40.39
N THR A 1138 -113.42 88.81 -39.59
CA THR A 1138 -112.29 89.68 -39.96
C THR A 1138 -110.98 88.95 -40.22
N GLU A 1139 -110.95 87.62 -40.07
CA GLU A 1139 -109.78 86.78 -40.35
C GLU A 1139 -110.18 85.32 -40.68
N TRP A 1140 -109.25 84.56 -41.25
CA TRP A 1140 -109.37 83.13 -41.51
C TRP A 1140 -108.03 82.42 -41.35
N LYS A 1141 -108.00 81.31 -40.62
CA LYS A 1141 -106.85 80.41 -40.55
C LYS A 1141 -107.05 79.24 -41.51
N PHE A 1142 -106.09 78.97 -42.38
CA PHE A 1142 -106.13 77.84 -43.30
C PHE A 1142 -105.74 76.53 -42.59
N THR A 1143 -106.65 75.57 -42.64
CA THR A 1143 -106.40 74.14 -42.35
C THR A 1143 -106.73 73.33 -43.61
N PRO A 1144 -106.39 72.02 -43.69
CA PRO A 1144 -106.61 71.21 -44.89
C PRO A 1144 -108.10 71.00 -45.28
N ASP A 1145 -109.02 71.46 -44.44
CA ASP A 1145 -110.42 71.05 -44.38
C ASP A 1145 -111.44 72.20 -44.27
N ASN A 1146 -111.01 73.48 -44.22
CA ASN A 1146 -111.90 74.62 -43.93
C ASN A 1146 -112.07 75.65 -45.07
N ASN A 1147 -112.80 75.27 -46.12
CA ASN A 1147 -112.76 75.97 -47.42
C ASN A 1147 -114.05 76.71 -47.88
N LEU A 1148 -115.06 76.92 -47.03
CA LEU A 1148 -116.26 77.75 -47.35
C LEU A 1148 -116.82 78.52 -46.13
N LEU A 1149 -117.33 79.74 -46.36
CA LEU A 1149 -117.95 80.64 -45.36
C LEU A 1149 -119.24 81.32 -45.91
N GLN A 1150 -120.27 81.55 -45.07
CA GLN A 1150 -121.52 82.24 -45.46
C GLN A 1150 -122.02 83.28 -44.43
N ILE A 1151 -122.67 84.37 -44.90
CA ILE A 1151 -123.06 85.56 -44.10
C ILE A 1151 -124.51 86.04 -44.40
N PRO A 1152 -125.47 86.00 -43.45
CA PRO A 1152 -126.88 86.38 -43.65
C PRO A 1152 -127.29 87.84 -43.33
N LEU A 1153 -128.34 88.38 -43.97
CA LEU A 1153 -128.75 89.82 -43.98
C LEU A 1153 -130.26 90.11 -43.71
N VAL A 1154 -130.61 91.28 -43.11
CA VAL A 1154 -132.00 91.77 -42.82
C VAL A 1154 -132.19 93.31 -42.93
N LYS A 1155 -133.42 93.82 -42.65
CA LYS A 1155 -133.90 95.24 -42.70
C LYS A 1155 -134.23 95.81 -41.28
N ALA A 1156 -134.74 97.06 -41.13
CA ALA A 1156 -134.66 97.85 -39.86
C ALA A 1156 -135.97 98.39 -39.20
N ALA A 1157 -136.03 98.47 -37.85
CA ALA A 1157 -137.05 99.14 -36.98
C ALA A 1157 -136.48 99.41 -35.51
N THR A 1158 -137.29 99.85 -34.51
CA THR A 1158 -136.86 100.58 -33.26
C THR A 1158 -137.44 100.19 -31.85
N GLU A 1159 -136.61 100.33 -30.77
CA GLU A 1159 -136.83 100.57 -29.28
C GLU A 1159 -137.01 99.47 -28.13
N ALA A 1160 -136.21 99.62 -27.02
CA ALA A 1160 -136.38 99.40 -25.52
C ALA A 1160 -136.25 98.05 -24.66
N GLY A 1161 -135.28 97.93 -23.69
CA GLY A 1161 -135.47 97.54 -22.22
C GLY A 1161 -134.85 96.31 -21.39
N ASN A 1162 -133.79 96.48 -20.53
CA ASN A 1162 -133.44 95.92 -19.13
C ASN A 1162 -132.91 94.42 -18.77
N PRO A 1163 -132.54 93.94 -17.49
CA PRO A 1163 -131.23 93.22 -17.11
C PRO A 1163 -131.13 92.01 -16.03
N ASP A 1164 -129.88 91.56 -15.62
CA ASP A 1164 -129.31 90.96 -14.30
C ASP A 1164 -128.85 89.44 -13.93
N GLU A 1165 -127.70 89.29 -13.16
CA GLU A 1165 -127.04 88.33 -12.12
C GLU A 1165 -126.54 86.78 -12.09
N ALA A 1166 -125.28 86.54 -11.54
CA ALA A 1166 -124.53 85.59 -10.57
C ALA A 1166 -124.44 83.97 -10.34
N GLY A 1167 -123.22 83.38 -10.01
CA GLY A 1167 -122.85 82.37 -8.89
C GLY A 1167 -122.39 80.82 -9.01
N GLY A 1168 -121.42 80.23 -8.21
CA GLY A 1168 -121.30 78.74 -7.78
C GLY A 1168 -119.95 77.82 -7.73
N PRO A 1169 -119.67 76.86 -6.76
CA PRO A 1169 -118.46 75.91 -6.68
C PRO A 1169 -118.52 74.42 -6.04
N GLY A 1170 -117.49 73.49 -6.12
CA GLY A 1170 -117.14 72.40 -5.09
C GLY A 1170 -116.61 70.89 -5.37
N ASP A 1171 -115.53 70.42 -4.66
CA ASP A 1171 -115.10 69.13 -3.91
C ASP A 1171 -114.91 67.58 -4.34
N THR A 1172 -114.01 66.84 -3.58
CA THR A 1172 -113.71 65.37 -3.20
C THR A 1172 -113.85 64.03 -4.04
N GLY A 1173 -113.13 62.92 -3.65
CA GLY A 1173 -113.57 61.48 -3.85
C GLY A 1173 -112.56 60.28 -3.97
N GLU A 1174 -112.95 59.03 -3.59
CA GLU A 1174 -112.28 57.67 -3.73
C GLU A 1174 -113.28 56.51 -3.36
N PRO A 1175 -113.02 55.15 -3.25
CA PRO A 1175 -111.97 54.17 -3.68
C PRO A 1175 -112.55 52.83 -4.34
N THR A 1176 -111.85 51.65 -4.34
CA THR A 1176 -112.33 50.20 -4.13
C THR A 1176 -111.61 49.03 -4.90
N ILE A 1177 -111.76 47.74 -4.44
CA ILE A 1177 -111.14 46.48 -4.99
C ILE A 1177 -111.96 45.17 -4.66
N PRO A 1178 -112.31 44.25 -5.61
CA PRO A 1178 -112.41 42.78 -5.30
C PRO A 1178 -112.32 41.69 -6.44
N GLY A 1179 -111.80 40.48 -6.14
CA GLY A 1179 -112.21 39.14 -6.69
C GLY A 1179 -111.60 38.60 -8.03
N LYS A 1180 -111.19 37.31 -8.28
CA LYS A 1180 -110.99 36.00 -7.57
C LYS A 1180 -111.98 34.81 -7.80
N VAL A 1181 -111.66 33.88 -8.73
CA VAL A 1181 -112.08 32.43 -8.86
C VAL A 1181 -110.98 31.71 -9.69
N ALA A 1182 -110.32 30.57 -9.37
CA ALA A 1182 -110.66 29.15 -9.10
C ALA A 1182 -111.14 28.35 -10.37
N ASN A 1183 -110.89 27.04 -10.59
CA ASN A 1183 -110.27 25.93 -9.82
C ASN A 1183 -109.81 24.75 -10.75
N SER A 1184 -109.28 23.65 -10.16
CA SER A 1184 -108.99 22.29 -10.71
C SER A 1184 -107.69 22.12 -11.53
N GLY A 1185 -107.05 20.93 -11.56
CA GLY A 1185 -107.38 19.63 -10.94
C GLY A 1185 -106.12 18.78 -10.60
N ASN A 1186 -106.31 17.65 -9.91
CA ASN A 1186 -105.23 16.88 -9.22
C ASN A 1186 -105.29 15.37 -9.49
N THR A 1187 -104.12 14.73 -9.70
CA THR A 1187 -103.80 13.29 -9.56
C THR A 1187 -102.27 13.10 -9.61
N GLY A 1188 -101.63 12.12 -8.96
CA GLY A 1188 -102.14 11.13 -8.01
C GLY A 1188 -101.63 9.70 -8.25
N GLU A 1189 -100.61 9.27 -7.49
CA GLU A 1189 -100.22 7.86 -7.25
C GLU A 1189 -99.81 6.99 -8.48
N ALA A 1190 -99.43 5.71 -8.35
CA ALA A 1190 -98.34 5.12 -7.55
C ALA A 1190 -98.06 3.65 -8.00
N ALA A 1191 -96.85 3.14 -7.73
CA ALA A 1191 -96.43 1.71 -7.80
C ALA A 1191 -96.44 1.00 -9.18
N GLY A 1192 -95.68 -0.10 -9.27
CA GLY A 1192 -95.56 -0.97 -10.46
C GLY A 1192 -94.22 -1.73 -10.49
N ASP A 1193 -94.26 -3.06 -10.38
CA ASP A 1193 -93.10 -3.94 -10.15
C ASP A 1193 -92.83 -4.91 -11.34
N ALA A 1194 -91.67 -5.56 -11.32
CA ALA A 1194 -91.34 -6.87 -11.91
C ALA A 1194 -91.22 -7.10 -13.45
N THR A 1195 -90.00 -7.49 -13.86
CA THR A 1195 -89.68 -8.59 -14.85
C THR A 1195 -90.09 -8.44 -16.34
N THR A 1196 -89.52 -9.10 -17.36
CA THR A 1196 -88.65 -10.32 -17.45
C THR A 1196 -87.73 -10.30 -18.72
N ALA A 1197 -86.96 -11.38 -18.92
CA ALA A 1197 -86.02 -11.74 -20.02
C ALA A 1197 -86.61 -11.69 -21.48
N GLN A 1198 -85.84 -11.82 -22.59
CA GLN A 1198 -84.99 -12.97 -23.03
C GLN A 1198 -83.95 -12.61 -24.14
N GLU A 1199 -82.83 -13.36 -24.16
CA GLU A 1199 -82.12 -13.96 -25.33
C GLU A 1199 -81.39 -13.07 -26.39
N GLU A 1200 -80.34 -13.52 -27.12
CA GLU A 1200 -79.65 -14.84 -27.20
C GLU A 1200 -78.16 -14.73 -27.67
N THR A 1201 -77.28 -15.68 -27.26
CA THR A 1201 -75.95 -16.05 -27.87
C THR A 1201 -74.82 -14.97 -27.94
N ALA A 1202 -73.50 -15.22 -28.06
CA ALA A 1202 -72.51 -16.33 -27.90
C ALA A 1202 -71.09 -15.70 -28.19
N THR A 1203 -69.86 -16.22 -28.05
CA THR A 1203 -69.05 -17.28 -27.36
C THR A 1203 -67.56 -16.88 -27.60
N ASP A 1204 -66.45 -17.39 -27.04
CA ASP A 1204 -66.02 -18.35 -25.99
C ASP A 1204 -64.59 -17.90 -25.51
N THR A 1205 -64.03 -18.18 -24.33
CA THR A 1205 -63.62 -19.44 -23.64
C THR A 1205 -62.36 -20.10 -24.25
N ALA A 1206 -61.30 -20.54 -23.53
CA ALA A 1206 -61.00 -20.77 -22.08
C ALA A 1206 -59.60 -20.18 -21.69
N GLY A 1207 -59.02 -20.23 -20.47
CA GLY A 1207 -59.22 -20.86 -19.13
C GLY A 1207 -57.82 -21.12 -18.47
N MET A 1208 -57.54 -21.40 -17.18
CA MET A 1208 -58.22 -21.49 -15.86
C MET A 1208 -57.13 -21.37 -14.73
N LYS A 1209 -57.32 -20.68 -13.58
CA LYS A 1209 -57.73 -21.14 -12.20
C LYS A 1209 -56.83 -22.23 -11.54
N LYS A 1210 -56.55 -22.28 -10.21
CA LYS A 1210 -57.17 -21.74 -8.94
C LYS A 1210 -56.06 -21.69 -7.81
N ASN A 1211 -56.16 -21.41 -6.48
CA ASN A 1211 -57.16 -21.11 -5.39
C ASN A 1211 -56.41 -20.49 -4.14
N SER A 1212 -57.11 -20.06 -3.07
CA SER A 1212 -56.64 -19.88 -1.64
C SER A 1212 -55.78 -18.66 -1.23
N VAL A 1213 -55.64 -18.22 0.06
CA VAL A 1213 -56.59 -18.00 1.21
C VAL A 1213 -55.92 -17.23 2.41
N ASP A 1214 -56.66 -16.39 3.16
CA ASP A 1214 -56.40 -15.81 4.53
C ASP A 1214 -55.12 -14.93 4.80
N LYS A 1215 -54.83 -14.23 5.94
CA LYS A 1215 -55.46 -13.41 7.06
C LYS A 1215 -54.27 -12.81 7.90
N SER A 1216 -54.26 -11.84 8.85
CA SER A 1216 -55.04 -10.70 9.45
C SER A 1216 -54.01 -9.91 10.38
N THR A 1217 -54.13 -8.92 11.32
CA THR A 1217 -55.06 -7.96 12.05
C THR A 1217 -54.13 -7.15 13.04
N VAL A 1218 -54.33 -5.96 13.68
CA VAL A 1218 -55.30 -4.81 13.70
C VAL A 1218 -54.71 -3.60 14.55
N ASP A 1219 -55.27 -2.36 14.44
CA ASP A 1219 -55.19 -1.10 15.29
C ASP A 1219 -53.84 -0.46 15.78
N GLY A 1220 -53.73 0.87 16.06
CA GLY A 1220 -54.60 2.05 15.81
C GLY A 1220 -54.27 3.39 16.58
N THR A 1221 -54.60 4.57 16.01
CA THR A 1221 -54.76 5.96 16.61
C THR A 1221 -53.53 6.89 16.97
N GLN A 1222 -53.78 8.14 17.45
CA GLN A 1222 -52.89 9.36 17.51
C GLN A 1222 -53.29 10.32 18.71
N PRO A 1223 -52.78 11.58 18.99
CA PRO A 1223 -52.17 12.68 18.17
C PRO A 1223 -51.02 13.54 18.83
N GLU A 1224 -51.02 14.90 18.69
CA GLU A 1224 -50.05 15.95 19.17
C GLU A 1224 -50.46 16.69 20.50
N PRO A 1225 -49.77 17.74 21.11
CA PRO A 1225 -48.58 18.56 20.69
C PRO A 1225 -47.54 19.06 21.77
N ALA A 1226 -46.49 19.78 21.29
CA ALA A 1226 -45.80 21.00 21.86
C ALA A 1226 -44.51 20.99 22.76
N ASN A 1227 -43.65 22.01 22.49
CA ASN A 1227 -42.74 22.83 23.36
C ASN A 1227 -41.24 22.50 23.69
N LYS A 1228 -40.34 23.41 23.20
CA LYS A 1228 -39.14 24.06 23.82
C LYS A 1228 -37.76 23.38 24.08
N LEU A 1229 -36.73 24.26 24.00
CA LEU A 1229 -35.27 24.21 24.31
C LEU A 1229 -34.98 24.18 25.86
N PRO A 1230 -33.73 24.05 26.42
CA PRO A 1230 -32.40 24.42 25.86
C PRO A 1230 -31.10 23.66 26.32
N HIS A 1231 -29.95 24.10 25.77
CA HIS A 1231 -28.55 24.21 26.28
C HIS A 1231 -27.93 23.33 27.41
N THR A 1232 -26.69 22.87 27.11
CA THR A 1232 -25.46 22.77 27.98
C THR A 1232 -25.42 21.93 29.27
N GLY A 1233 -24.34 21.16 29.48
CA GLY A 1233 -23.98 20.58 30.79
C GLY A 1233 -22.67 19.77 30.79
N GLN A 1234 -21.86 19.89 31.83
CA GLN A 1234 -20.53 19.25 31.98
C GLN A 1234 -20.50 18.23 33.14
N GLN A 1235 -19.49 17.35 33.14
CA GLN A 1235 -18.85 16.67 34.31
C GLN A 1235 -19.27 15.26 34.82
N ARG A 1236 -18.39 14.29 34.49
CA ARG A 1236 -17.55 13.44 35.38
C ARG A 1236 -18.14 12.39 36.35
N LYS A 1237 -17.30 11.34 36.55
CA LYS A 1237 -17.23 10.32 37.63
C LYS A 1237 -18.26 9.15 37.55
N SER A 1238 -17.94 7.92 37.96
CA SER A 1238 -16.66 7.21 38.23
C SER A 1238 -16.90 5.69 38.49
N TRP A 1239 -15.84 4.93 38.84
CA TRP A 1239 -15.75 3.47 39.12
C TRP A 1239 -15.45 2.60 37.87
N LEU A 1240 -14.34 1.85 37.69
CA LEU A 1240 -13.20 1.34 38.52
C LEU A 1240 -13.37 -0.11 39.04
N GLY A 1241 -12.54 -1.02 38.51
CA GLY A 1241 -12.34 -2.42 38.93
C GLY A 1241 -11.88 -3.30 37.75
N LEU A 1242 -10.59 -3.56 37.47
CA LEU A 1242 -9.47 -4.20 38.19
C LEU A 1242 -9.25 -5.69 37.86
N ALA A 1243 -8.37 -5.94 36.89
CA ALA A 1243 -7.39 -7.05 36.84
C ALA A 1243 -6.29 -6.61 35.84
N ALA A 1244 -5.06 -6.23 36.21
CA ALA A 1244 -4.03 -6.87 37.04
C ALA A 1244 -3.29 -8.01 36.31
N GLY A 1245 -2.17 -7.68 35.63
CA GLY A 1245 -1.33 -8.63 34.92
C GLY A 1245 -0.06 -7.99 34.31
N ALA A 1246 1.05 -8.02 35.06
CA ALA A 1246 2.44 -7.79 34.62
C ALA A 1246 2.77 -6.59 33.71
N VAL A 1247 3.18 -5.47 34.32
CA VAL A 1247 4.15 -4.52 33.72
C VAL A 1247 5.32 -4.36 34.70
N LEU A 1248 6.49 -4.88 34.34
CA LEU A 1248 7.77 -4.74 35.05
C LEU A 1248 8.94 -4.96 34.07
N PHE A 1249 10.13 -4.49 34.45
CA PHE A 1249 11.39 -4.45 33.68
C PHE A 1249 11.50 -3.39 32.56
N MET A 1250 11.89 -2.17 32.96
CA MET A 1250 12.58 -1.22 32.08
C MET A 1250 13.59 -0.35 32.87
N SER A 1251 14.48 -0.96 33.66
CA SER A 1251 15.34 -0.22 34.61
C SER A 1251 16.58 -0.97 35.17
N SER A 1252 17.42 -1.60 34.34
CA SER A 1252 18.61 -2.33 34.88
C SER A 1252 19.85 -2.54 33.98
N VAL A 1253 20.21 -1.63 33.05
CA VAL A 1253 21.55 -1.65 32.39
C VAL A 1253 22.21 -0.27 32.34
N LEU A 1254 22.49 0.32 33.51
CA LEU A 1254 23.30 1.56 33.60
C LEU A 1254 24.11 1.66 34.91
N ALA A 1255 24.73 0.54 35.32
CA ALA A 1255 25.43 0.39 36.59
C ALA A 1255 26.77 -0.37 36.49
N LEU A 1256 27.56 -0.13 35.45
CA LEU A 1256 28.89 -0.77 35.28
C LEU A 1256 29.97 0.11 34.64
N LEU A 1257 29.87 1.43 34.81
CA LEU A 1257 30.94 2.40 34.51
C LEU A 1257 31.28 3.21 35.76
N GLY A 1258 32.29 2.74 36.50
CA GLY A 1258 32.77 3.37 37.74
C GLY A 1258 33.56 4.66 37.49
N VAL A 1259 32.88 5.78 37.25
CA VAL A 1259 33.51 7.10 37.15
C VAL A 1259 34.01 7.54 38.53
N ARG A 1260 35.32 7.38 38.77
CA ARG A 1260 35.99 8.05 39.90
C ARG A 1260 36.04 9.56 39.63
N LYS A 1261 35.31 10.34 40.42
CA LYS A 1261 35.60 11.78 40.58
C LYS A 1261 37.05 11.95 41.08
N LYS A 1262 37.74 12.93 40.52
CA LYS A 1262 38.68 13.80 41.21
C LYS A 1262 38.72 15.16 40.51
N ASP A 1263 39.16 16.15 41.26
CA ASP A 1263 39.33 17.56 40.89
C ASP A 1263 40.51 17.77 39.91
#